data_AF-A0A517QQE2-F1
#
_entry.id   AF-A0A517QQE2-F1
#
_cell.length_a   1.000
_cell.length_b   1.000
_cell.length_c   1.000
_cell.angle_alpha   90.00
_cell.angle_beta   90.00
_cell.angle_gamma   90.00
#
_symmetry.space_group_name_H-M   'P 1'
#
loop_
_entity.id
_entity.type
_entity.pdbx_description
1 polymer ?
#
loop_
_entity_poly.entity_id
_entity_poly.type
_entity_poly.pdbx_seq_one_letter_code
_entity_poly.pdbx_strand_id
1 'polypeptide(L)'
;MIPTMHSIRACLLVGLLIGLQPHLAVAQPQPLSDTGLSNGSGSKTGQPLNLPTGFTQETFRDDQGEHRYLLFTPSDYTPDKKWPVVLFLHGAGEKGTDGILPIAAGLGTALSENPHQKFLAVFPQNENIRGRHLTSWLADTQESQRALKILEQVEAKFSVDASQRVLAGWSMGGYGAWSLAAANPNHWARVLAISGGEVEPPLSLSKLAESKVPVWAIHGNEDALIPFGHSVDLIEKLNAQGGNGTATIVEGVGHDVWRYAFANQKLMHWLADAKTSQPLEALQLDSLEPLPSRSPFYVEQFTQLEVLPDTISLRMGNDALEVVAQGISDVIPSTALSGKLDDIERQFSSGGETIEVKLSNIEFECNVVGSELKGISGGRFLTRFELNPLRLKIGSTSLKAGAVSASTGAFHIDLGHRRPVLLEVEIQPNVNGSGLELTPLRQRFSIADNNWHITPPTEVTVHGGDYTKANIVTGVVGGLYLQKAQIEKAVLGVVPSLMKVVEEGLKSRETPRLARLLWPLPVLVPDMSIAPSQVRTDKNGLSLVFDMQVRTGLGVHTQDESTSPVQPFAVADLSSSRKLNFGLALSAINTLGDFAIQDGLAYVNVQDLPSQQLADLAEPDVLHRLFPDDVKVDDTDWNVGLRLIKSFKIQAVPQENRPDELLIEIEVPHARLEAARQNTQEGLNIDFSLKQQIQLTTLKTDGIPSALIITWLPNPEVKAQRQNMNRTAQYDEFETTFKTAWTEWTQSQSGAERPIPQMKFGSSALTLESFLIQNQIAELTFGPISGVKSGESSAVASE
;
A
#
# COMPACT_ATOMS: atom_id res chain seq x y z
N MET A 1 -66.04 -10.23 -5.65
CA MET A 1 -66.41 -11.66 -5.72
C MET A 1 -65.94 -12.31 -4.43
N ILE A 2 -66.84 -13.00 -3.73
CA ILE A 2 -66.59 -13.64 -2.43
C ILE A 2 -65.61 -14.80 -2.66
N PRO A 3 -64.45 -14.88 -1.97
CA PRO A 3 -63.52 -15.98 -2.15
C PRO A 3 -64.12 -17.26 -1.56
N THR A 4 -63.97 -18.38 -2.28
CA THR A 4 -64.48 -19.69 -1.85
C THR A 4 -63.73 -20.20 -0.62
N MET A 5 -64.39 -21.03 0.21
CA MET A 5 -63.85 -21.63 1.44
C MET A 5 -62.52 -22.38 1.26
N HIS A 6 -62.16 -22.77 0.03
CA HIS A 6 -60.87 -23.42 -0.29
C HIS A 6 -59.69 -22.44 -0.37
N SER A 7 -59.91 -21.19 -0.80
CA SER A 7 -58.88 -20.14 -0.80
C SER A 7 -58.60 -19.61 0.61
N ILE A 8 -59.60 -19.62 1.49
CA ILE A 8 -59.46 -19.26 2.91
C ILE A 8 -58.70 -20.35 3.68
N ARG A 9 -58.93 -21.64 3.35
CA ARG A 9 -58.15 -22.77 3.90
C ARG A 9 -56.69 -22.77 3.43
N ALA A 10 -56.40 -22.45 2.17
CA ALA A 10 -55.02 -22.35 1.66
C ALA A 10 -54.22 -21.19 2.29
N CYS A 11 -54.85 -20.03 2.52
CA CYS A 11 -54.22 -18.91 3.24
C CYS A 11 -54.04 -19.18 4.74
N LEU A 12 -54.98 -19.88 5.39
CA LEU A 12 -54.86 -20.27 6.81
C LEU A 12 -53.85 -21.42 7.02
N LEU A 13 -53.63 -22.27 6.02
CA LEU A 13 -52.70 -23.41 6.10
C LEU A 13 -51.23 -23.01 6.13
N VAL A 14 -50.84 -21.87 5.52
CA VAL A 14 -49.46 -21.37 5.53
C VAL A 14 -49.25 -20.26 6.58
N GLY A 15 -50.34 -19.71 7.11
CA GLY A 15 -50.33 -18.62 8.09
C GLY A 15 -50.14 -18.98 9.56
N LEU A 16 -50.31 -20.25 9.95
CA LEU A 16 -50.23 -20.71 11.35
C LEU A 16 -48.87 -21.33 11.72
N LEU A 17 -47.85 -20.98 10.94
CA LEU A 17 -46.61 -21.72 10.79
C LEU A 17 -45.41 -20.96 11.35
N ILE A 18 -44.48 -21.70 11.96
CA ILE A 18 -43.20 -21.18 12.49
C ILE A 18 -43.35 -20.45 13.84
N GLY A 19 -43.90 -21.16 14.82
CA GLY A 19 -43.70 -20.89 16.24
C GLY A 19 -42.86 -22.02 16.88
N LEU A 20 -41.79 -21.63 17.57
CA LEU A 20 -40.85 -22.40 18.40
C LEU A 20 -39.64 -23.10 17.71
N GLN A 21 -38.54 -23.05 18.45
CA GLN A 21 -37.11 -22.98 18.05
C GLN A 21 -36.50 -24.31 17.55
N PRO A 22 -35.31 -24.23 16.90
CA PRO A 22 -34.25 -25.18 17.17
C PRO A 22 -33.04 -24.47 17.82
N HIS A 23 -32.42 -25.18 18.75
CA HIS A 23 -31.13 -24.81 19.35
C HIS A 23 -30.06 -24.67 18.26
N LEU A 24 -29.40 -23.52 18.23
CA LEU A 24 -28.15 -23.30 17.51
C LEU A 24 -27.04 -24.09 18.21
N ALA A 25 -26.63 -25.23 17.64
CA ALA A 25 -25.35 -25.81 17.95
C ALA A 25 -24.29 -25.02 17.17
N VAL A 26 -23.50 -24.24 17.92
CA VAL A 26 -22.32 -23.55 17.41
C VAL A 26 -21.31 -24.61 16.97
N ALA A 27 -20.98 -24.65 15.69
CA ALA A 27 -19.81 -25.38 15.22
C ALA A 27 -18.57 -24.68 15.78
N GLN A 28 -17.83 -25.37 16.66
CA GLN A 28 -16.54 -24.90 17.12
C GLN A 28 -15.55 -24.92 15.94
N PRO A 29 -14.84 -23.82 15.66
CA PRO A 29 -13.68 -23.88 14.80
C PRO A 29 -12.62 -24.77 15.48
N GLN A 30 -12.05 -25.70 14.71
CA GLN A 30 -10.90 -26.47 15.16
C GLN A 30 -9.75 -25.51 15.48
N PRO A 31 -9.01 -25.72 16.59
CA PRO A 31 -7.84 -24.93 16.88
C PRO A 31 -6.79 -25.16 15.79
N LEU A 32 -6.38 -24.09 15.13
CA LEU A 32 -5.07 -24.04 14.50
C LEU A 32 -4.05 -24.25 15.61
N SER A 33 -3.23 -25.28 15.44
CA SER A 33 -2.16 -25.65 16.35
C SER A 33 -1.23 -24.45 16.60
N ASP A 34 -1.09 -24.08 17.86
CA ASP A 34 -0.01 -23.26 18.39
C ASP A 34 1.34 -23.79 17.90
N THR A 35 1.94 -23.15 16.89
CA THR A 35 3.39 -23.17 16.73
C THR A 35 3.93 -22.09 17.65
N GLY A 36 4.37 -22.54 18.83
CA GLY A 36 4.76 -21.70 19.95
C GLY A 36 5.74 -20.59 19.60
N LEU A 37 5.39 -19.39 20.06
CA LEU A 37 6.32 -18.33 20.41
C LEU A 37 7.27 -18.85 21.50
N SER A 38 8.42 -19.37 21.09
CA SER A 38 9.54 -19.54 22.00
C SER A 38 10.28 -18.21 22.12
N ASN A 39 10.18 -17.61 23.30
CA ASN A 39 11.15 -16.63 23.80
C ASN A 39 12.57 -17.18 23.60
N GLY A 40 13.39 -16.44 22.85
CA GLY A 40 14.75 -16.81 22.53
C GLY A 40 15.53 -15.64 21.97
N SER A 41 15.88 -14.71 22.86
CA SER A 41 17.05 -13.84 22.67
C SER A 41 18.26 -14.71 22.35
N GLY A 42 18.87 -14.51 21.18
CA GLY A 42 20.02 -15.28 20.74
C GLY A 42 20.31 -15.08 19.26
N SER A 43 21.29 -14.23 18.97
CA SER A 43 22.01 -14.16 17.69
C SER A 43 22.26 -15.56 17.10
N LYS A 44 21.65 -15.87 15.95
CA LYS A 44 21.94 -17.07 15.15
C LYS A 44 23.12 -16.80 14.21
N THR A 45 24.31 -16.57 14.74
CA THR A 45 25.54 -16.69 13.95
C THR A 45 25.96 -18.16 13.90
N GLY A 46 25.49 -18.89 12.87
CA GLY A 46 26.00 -20.25 12.59
C GLY A 46 25.08 -21.26 11.91
N GLN A 47 23.81 -20.95 11.56
CA GLN A 47 23.03 -21.83 10.69
C GLN A 47 23.30 -21.49 9.21
N PRO A 48 23.44 -22.48 8.32
CA PRO A 48 23.55 -22.23 6.89
C PRO A 48 22.28 -21.54 6.38
N LEU A 49 22.45 -20.50 5.58
CA LEU A 49 21.35 -19.73 4.99
C LEU A 49 20.57 -20.62 4.02
N ASN A 50 19.29 -20.88 4.31
CA ASN A 50 18.41 -21.65 3.44
C ASN A 50 17.75 -20.73 2.42
N LEU A 51 18.38 -20.54 1.26
CA LEU A 51 17.84 -19.72 0.17
C LEU A 51 16.46 -20.23 -0.32
N PRO A 52 15.61 -19.36 -0.88
CA PRO A 52 14.34 -19.78 -1.48
C PRO A 52 14.55 -20.82 -2.59
N THR A 53 13.51 -21.60 -2.87
CA THR A 53 13.57 -22.67 -3.88
C THR A 53 14.06 -22.14 -5.23
N GLY A 54 15.03 -22.84 -5.82
CA GLY A 54 15.63 -22.48 -7.11
C GLY A 54 16.77 -21.48 -7.01
N PHE A 55 16.97 -20.81 -5.88
CA PHE A 55 18.08 -19.86 -5.69
C PHE A 55 19.34 -20.53 -5.15
N THR A 56 20.47 -20.18 -5.76
CA THR A 56 21.82 -20.53 -5.31
C THR A 56 22.69 -19.29 -5.26
N GLN A 57 23.43 -19.11 -4.16
CA GLN A 57 24.42 -18.06 -4.07
C GLN A 57 25.72 -18.56 -4.68
N GLU A 58 26.18 -17.85 -5.70
CA GLU A 58 27.37 -18.15 -6.46
C GLU A 58 28.42 -17.05 -6.23
N THR A 59 29.64 -17.29 -6.72
CA THR A 59 30.73 -16.32 -6.63
C THR A 59 31.38 -16.14 -7.99
N PHE A 60 31.59 -14.89 -8.36
CA PHE A 60 32.42 -14.47 -9.48
C PHE A 60 33.71 -13.87 -8.91
N ARG A 61 34.84 -14.10 -9.61
CA ARG A 61 36.14 -13.59 -9.19
C ARG A 61 36.75 -12.77 -10.31
N ASP A 62 37.18 -11.56 -10.00
CA ASP A 62 37.99 -10.73 -10.87
C ASP A 62 39.18 -10.13 -10.09
N ASP A 63 39.82 -9.11 -10.65
CA ASP A 63 40.97 -8.43 -10.06
C ASP A 63 40.63 -7.63 -8.78
N GLN A 64 39.36 -7.35 -8.51
CA GLN A 64 38.88 -6.63 -7.32
C GLN A 64 38.46 -7.56 -6.19
N GLY A 65 38.32 -8.86 -6.45
CA GLY A 65 38.12 -9.87 -5.42
C GLY A 65 36.96 -10.82 -5.71
N GLU A 66 36.28 -11.23 -4.65
CA GLU A 66 35.14 -12.14 -4.72
C GLU A 66 33.83 -11.36 -4.68
N HIS A 67 32.99 -11.60 -5.69
CA HIS A 67 31.71 -10.94 -5.87
C HIS A 67 30.60 -11.97 -5.80
N ARG A 68 29.70 -11.80 -4.83
CA ARG A 68 28.58 -12.72 -4.62
C ARG A 68 27.40 -12.31 -5.48
N TYR A 69 26.75 -13.28 -6.08
CA TYR A 69 25.53 -13.07 -6.85
C TYR A 69 24.57 -14.24 -6.64
N LEU A 70 23.29 -14.00 -6.87
CA LEU A 70 22.28 -15.06 -6.85
C LEU A 70 21.95 -15.53 -8.26
N LEU A 71 21.80 -16.84 -8.41
CA LEU A 71 21.29 -17.48 -9.60
C LEU A 71 19.99 -18.20 -9.26
N PHE A 72 18.94 -17.90 -9.99
CA PHE A 72 17.73 -18.71 -10.01
C PHE A 72 17.81 -19.74 -11.13
N THR A 73 17.70 -21.01 -10.75
CA THR A 73 17.61 -22.15 -11.67
C THR A 73 16.22 -22.77 -11.57
N PRO A 74 15.44 -22.82 -12.68
CA PRO A 74 14.12 -23.41 -12.64
C PRO A 74 14.23 -24.92 -12.35
N SER A 75 13.25 -25.47 -11.63
CA SER A 75 13.26 -26.87 -11.20
C SER A 75 13.28 -27.87 -12.36
N ASP A 76 12.74 -27.48 -13.52
CA ASP A 76 12.73 -28.28 -14.75
C ASP A 76 14.01 -28.12 -15.60
N TYR A 77 15.02 -27.37 -15.12
CA TYR A 77 16.24 -27.12 -15.86
C TYR A 77 16.94 -28.44 -16.22
N THR A 78 17.28 -28.54 -17.51
CA THR A 78 18.00 -29.69 -18.06
C THR A 78 19.00 -29.20 -19.11
N PRO A 79 20.25 -29.70 -19.10
CA PRO A 79 21.32 -29.19 -19.97
C PRO A 79 21.15 -29.58 -21.45
N ASP A 80 20.27 -30.53 -21.78
CA ASP A 80 19.94 -30.91 -23.17
C ASP A 80 19.03 -29.90 -23.89
N LYS A 81 18.40 -29.00 -23.14
CA LYS A 81 17.57 -27.91 -23.68
C LYS A 81 18.31 -26.59 -23.58
N LYS A 82 17.97 -25.65 -24.47
CA LYS A 82 18.46 -24.28 -24.42
C LYS A 82 17.42 -23.40 -23.73
N TRP A 83 17.83 -22.69 -22.68
CA TRP A 83 16.95 -21.94 -21.79
C TRP A 83 17.11 -20.43 -21.97
N PRO A 84 16.02 -19.64 -21.90
CA PRO A 84 16.13 -18.20 -21.74
C PRO A 84 16.87 -17.84 -20.45
N VAL A 85 17.53 -16.67 -20.46
CA VAL A 85 18.18 -16.11 -19.27
C VAL A 85 17.78 -14.64 -19.10
N VAL A 86 17.52 -14.23 -17.87
CA VAL A 86 17.25 -12.85 -17.48
C VAL A 86 18.43 -12.35 -16.65
N LEU A 87 19.08 -11.27 -17.09
CA LEU A 87 19.95 -10.47 -16.23
C LEU A 87 19.09 -9.41 -15.55
N PHE A 88 18.96 -9.48 -14.21
CA PHE A 88 18.13 -8.56 -13.45
C PHE A 88 18.97 -7.57 -12.64
N LEU A 89 18.80 -6.27 -12.90
CA LEU A 89 19.46 -5.18 -12.19
C LEU A 89 18.53 -4.63 -11.11
N HIS A 90 18.97 -4.70 -9.85
CA HIS A 90 18.20 -4.25 -8.70
C HIS A 90 18.19 -2.72 -8.53
N GLY A 91 17.34 -2.23 -7.62
CA GLY A 91 17.18 -0.81 -7.30
C GLY A 91 18.23 -0.33 -6.30
N ALA A 92 18.19 0.95 -5.94
CA ALA A 92 19.19 1.54 -5.04
C ALA A 92 19.16 0.93 -3.62
N GLY A 93 18.00 0.45 -3.17
CA GLY A 93 17.81 -0.14 -1.84
C GLY A 93 18.46 -1.51 -1.64
N GLU A 94 18.86 -2.18 -2.72
CA GLU A 94 19.46 -3.53 -2.66
C GLU A 94 20.99 -3.53 -2.89
N LYS A 95 21.61 -2.35 -2.96
CA LYS A 95 23.07 -2.20 -2.98
C LYS A 95 23.69 -2.81 -1.72
N GLY A 96 24.82 -3.47 -1.86
CA GLY A 96 25.47 -4.16 -0.74
C GLY A 96 26.52 -5.16 -1.20
N THR A 97 26.96 -6.04 -0.29
CA THR A 97 28.02 -7.03 -0.56
C THR A 97 27.67 -8.44 -0.03
N ASP A 98 26.48 -8.61 0.52
CA ASP A 98 26.01 -9.85 1.12
C ASP A 98 25.67 -10.94 0.08
N GLY A 99 25.31 -10.52 -1.14
CA GLY A 99 24.87 -11.34 -2.26
C GLY A 99 23.37 -11.66 -2.26
N ILE A 100 22.62 -11.26 -1.22
CA ILE A 100 21.23 -11.67 -0.96
C ILE A 100 20.22 -10.55 -1.22
N LEU A 101 20.54 -9.31 -0.87
CA LEU A 101 19.67 -8.15 -1.09
C LEU A 101 19.07 -8.04 -2.51
N PRO A 102 19.75 -8.42 -3.61
CA PRO A 102 19.17 -8.34 -4.97
C PRO A 102 17.86 -9.13 -5.15
N ILE A 103 17.55 -10.09 -4.28
CA ILE A 103 16.28 -10.83 -4.32
C ILE A 103 15.26 -10.35 -3.29
N ALA A 104 15.59 -9.33 -2.50
CA ALA A 104 14.70 -8.76 -1.49
C ALA A 104 13.54 -7.98 -2.13
N ALA A 105 13.67 -7.53 -3.39
CA ALA A 105 12.65 -6.79 -4.12
C ALA A 105 12.63 -7.19 -5.61
N GLY A 106 11.60 -6.75 -6.35
CA GLY A 106 11.53 -6.92 -7.80
C GLY A 106 11.32 -8.38 -8.23
N LEU A 107 12.06 -8.82 -9.27
CA LEU A 107 11.92 -10.16 -9.83
C LEU A 107 12.25 -11.26 -8.81
N GLY A 108 13.18 -11.02 -7.89
CA GLY A 108 13.57 -12.01 -6.87
C GLY A 108 12.43 -12.36 -5.92
N THR A 109 11.61 -11.37 -5.53
CA THR A 109 10.37 -11.58 -4.76
C THR A 109 9.39 -12.47 -5.54
N ALA A 110 9.16 -12.16 -6.82
CA ALA A 110 8.22 -12.92 -7.66
C ALA A 110 8.64 -14.39 -7.84
N LEU A 111 9.94 -14.65 -7.99
CA LEU A 111 10.49 -16.00 -8.10
C LEU A 111 10.48 -16.76 -6.78
N SER A 112 10.57 -16.06 -5.64
CA SER A 112 10.46 -16.67 -4.31
C SER A 112 9.03 -17.15 -4.03
N GLU A 113 8.04 -16.33 -4.40
CA GLU A 113 6.61 -16.66 -4.30
C GLU A 113 6.17 -17.72 -5.32
N ASN A 114 6.72 -17.67 -6.54
CA ASN A 114 6.39 -18.59 -7.62
C ASN A 114 7.65 -19.13 -8.34
N PRO A 115 8.28 -20.17 -7.78
CA PRO A 115 9.53 -20.73 -8.31
C PRO A 115 9.35 -21.59 -9.57
N HIS A 116 8.13 -21.75 -10.09
CA HIS A 116 7.86 -22.54 -11.30
C HIS A 116 7.96 -21.69 -12.57
N GLN A 117 9.17 -21.23 -12.88
CA GLN A 117 9.45 -20.46 -14.10
C GLN A 117 10.17 -21.25 -15.18
N LYS A 118 10.21 -20.69 -16.40
CA LYS A 118 10.83 -21.33 -17.58
C LYS A 118 12.08 -20.60 -18.09
N PHE A 119 12.76 -19.87 -17.22
CA PHE A 119 13.98 -19.14 -17.53
C PHE A 119 14.95 -19.18 -16.34
N LEU A 120 16.24 -19.03 -16.63
CA LEU A 120 17.28 -18.74 -15.64
C LEU A 120 17.23 -17.24 -15.30
N ALA A 121 17.53 -16.86 -14.06
CA ALA A 121 17.67 -15.44 -13.72
C ALA A 121 18.93 -15.18 -12.89
N VAL A 122 19.68 -14.16 -13.28
CA VAL A 122 20.98 -13.78 -12.70
C VAL A 122 20.82 -12.44 -11.99
N PHE A 123 21.16 -12.43 -10.71
CA PHE A 123 21.01 -11.30 -9.79
C PHE A 123 22.39 -10.84 -9.30
N PRO A 124 23.15 -10.07 -10.10
CA PRO A 124 24.35 -9.42 -9.62
C PRO A 124 23.99 -8.38 -8.55
N GLN A 125 24.89 -8.15 -7.60
CA GLN A 125 24.77 -7.07 -6.63
C GLN A 125 25.69 -5.91 -7.00
N ASN A 126 25.16 -4.69 -6.94
CA ASN A 126 25.95 -3.48 -7.05
C ASN A 126 26.61 -3.20 -5.68
N GLU A 127 27.93 -3.29 -5.65
CA GLU A 127 28.76 -3.18 -4.46
C GLU A 127 29.21 -1.74 -4.20
N ASN A 128 28.93 -0.81 -5.13
CA ASN A 128 29.27 0.60 -4.99
C ASN A 128 28.28 1.32 -4.07
N ILE A 129 28.26 0.95 -2.78
CA ILE A 129 27.29 1.44 -1.79
C ILE A 129 27.26 2.97 -1.65
N ARG A 130 28.38 3.66 -1.88
CA ARG A 130 28.51 5.13 -1.77
C ARG A 130 28.35 5.89 -3.08
N GLY A 131 28.40 5.19 -4.21
CA GLY A 131 28.23 5.77 -5.53
C GLY A 131 26.83 6.26 -5.77
N ARG A 132 26.71 7.15 -6.77
CA ARG A 132 25.46 7.74 -7.21
C ARG A 132 24.42 6.68 -7.55
N HIS A 133 23.25 6.75 -6.93
CA HIS A 133 22.17 5.79 -7.08
C HIS A 133 21.77 5.67 -8.55
N LEU A 134 21.41 6.76 -9.23
CA LEU A 134 20.87 6.65 -10.60
C LEU A 134 21.91 6.26 -11.65
N THR A 135 23.21 6.39 -11.35
CA THR A 135 24.29 6.13 -12.32
C THR A 135 25.06 4.83 -12.05
N SER A 136 24.85 4.17 -10.92
CA SER A 136 25.67 3.02 -10.50
C SER A 136 25.58 1.82 -11.45
N TRP A 137 24.48 1.68 -12.21
CA TRP A 137 24.29 0.65 -13.23
C TRP A 137 24.47 1.15 -14.68
N LEU A 138 25.06 2.33 -14.93
CA LEU A 138 25.32 2.75 -16.32
C LEU A 138 26.35 1.86 -17.00
N ALA A 139 26.29 1.78 -18.32
CA ALA A 139 27.04 0.79 -19.09
C ALA A 139 28.57 0.90 -18.95
N ASP A 140 29.09 2.08 -18.67
CA ASP A 140 30.52 2.37 -18.51
C ASP A 140 31.03 2.13 -17.08
N THR A 141 30.16 1.80 -16.13
CA THR A 141 30.57 1.52 -14.75
C THR A 141 31.16 0.12 -14.59
N GLN A 142 32.08 -0.02 -13.64
CA GLN A 142 32.67 -1.31 -13.28
C GLN A 142 31.60 -2.32 -12.83
N GLU A 143 30.58 -1.87 -12.12
CA GLU A 143 29.48 -2.70 -11.62
C GLU A 143 28.70 -3.34 -12.78
N SER A 144 28.36 -2.57 -13.81
CA SER A 144 27.69 -3.07 -15.01
C SER A 144 28.57 -4.04 -15.80
N GLN A 145 29.86 -3.73 -15.94
CA GLN A 145 30.81 -4.63 -16.59
C GLN A 145 30.96 -5.95 -15.82
N ARG A 146 30.95 -5.90 -14.49
CA ARG A 146 30.95 -7.08 -13.63
C ARG A 146 29.66 -7.89 -13.80
N ALA A 147 28.50 -7.25 -13.84
CA ALA A 147 27.21 -7.91 -14.10
C ALA A 147 27.20 -8.66 -15.44
N LEU A 148 27.75 -8.05 -16.51
CA LEU A 148 27.88 -8.71 -17.81
C LEU A 148 28.82 -9.93 -17.74
N LYS A 149 29.98 -9.82 -17.06
CA LYS A 149 30.89 -10.96 -16.88
C LYS A 149 30.28 -12.09 -16.01
N ILE A 150 29.50 -11.73 -15.00
CA ILE A 150 28.72 -12.70 -14.21
C ILE A 150 27.72 -13.44 -15.10
N LEU A 151 27.01 -12.72 -15.99
CA LEU A 151 26.13 -13.35 -16.97
C LEU A 151 26.89 -14.30 -17.89
N GLU A 152 28.03 -13.88 -18.45
CA GLU A 152 28.89 -14.74 -19.27
C GLU A 152 29.34 -16.00 -18.52
N GLN A 153 29.69 -15.88 -17.23
CA GLN A 153 30.04 -17.04 -16.39
C GLN A 153 28.85 -18.02 -16.25
N VAL A 154 27.63 -17.51 -16.10
CA VAL A 154 26.43 -18.35 -16.05
C VAL A 154 26.18 -19.02 -17.41
N GLU A 155 26.29 -18.28 -18.51
CA GLU A 155 26.11 -18.81 -19.86
C GLU A 155 27.16 -19.86 -20.28
N ALA A 156 28.36 -19.78 -19.70
CA ALA A 156 29.39 -20.81 -19.88
C ALA A 156 29.09 -22.10 -19.11
N LYS A 157 28.36 -22.02 -17.99
CA LYS A 157 28.04 -23.15 -17.11
C LYS A 157 26.68 -23.79 -17.41
N PHE A 158 25.73 -23.01 -17.90
CA PHE A 158 24.34 -23.43 -18.14
C PHE A 158 24.00 -23.44 -19.63
N SER A 159 23.08 -24.30 -20.04
CA SER A 159 22.63 -24.38 -21.42
C SER A 159 21.64 -23.26 -21.73
N VAL A 160 22.17 -22.08 -22.06
CA VAL A 160 21.43 -20.86 -22.39
C VAL A 160 21.22 -20.71 -23.90
N ASP A 161 20.05 -20.20 -24.28
CA ASP A 161 19.75 -19.65 -25.61
C ASP A 161 20.05 -18.14 -25.63
N ALA A 162 21.19 -17.74 -26.21
CA ALA A 162 21.56 -16.34 -26.30
C ALA A 162 20.56 -15.50 -27.12
N SER A 163 19.78 -16.11 -28.02
CA SER A 163 18.71 -15.43 -28.77
C SER A 163 17.49 -15.10 -27.92
N GLN A 164 17.47 -15.53 -26.66
CA GLN A 164 16.42 -15.25 -25.68
C GLN A 164 16.92 -14.53 -24.43
N ARG A 165 18.12 -13.94 -24.49
CA ARG A 165 18.69 -13.15 -23.39
C ARG A 165 17.85 -11.90 -23.10
N VAL A 166 17.42 -11.72 -21.87
CA VAL A 166 16.62 -10.57 -21.43
C VAL A 166 17.44 -9.71 -20.48
N LEU A 167 17.42 -8.40 -20.70
CA LEU A 167 17.88 -7.42 -19.72
C LEU A 167 16.66 -6.85 -19.00
N ALA A 168 16.63 -6.93 -17.68
CA ALA A 168 15.55 -6.38 -16.87
C ALA A 168 16.12 -5.56 -15.72
N GLY A 169 15.45 -4.48 -15.32
CA GLY A 169 15.82 -3.76 -14.11
C GLY A 169 14.75 -2.80 -13.63
N TRP A 170 14.85 -2.41 -12.35
CA TRP A 170 13.87 -1.51 -11.71
C TRP A 170 14.55 -0.33 -10.98
N SER A 171 13.93 0.85 -11.00
CA SER A 171 14.47 2.07 -10.38
C SER A 171 15.89 2.35 -10.90
N MET A 172 16.91 2.38 -10.04
CA MET A 172 18.34 2.39 -10.43
C MET A 172 18.68 1.34 -11.50
N GLY A 173 18.17 0.12 -11.38
CA GLY A 173 18.33 -0.94 -12.38
C GLY A 173 17.58 -0.67 -13.69
N GLY A 174 16.51 0.13 -13.66
CA GLY A 174 15.80 0.59 -14.85
C GLY A 174 16.62 1.57 -15.68
N TYR A 175 17.35 2.49 -15.03
CA TYR A 175 18.37 3.32 -15.69
C TYR A 175 19.49 2.47 -16.29
N GLY A 176 19.96 1.48 -15.54
CA GLY A 176 20.94 0.52 -16.02
C GLY A 176 20.48 -0.27 -17.23
N ALA A 177 19.21 -0.72 -17.24
CA ALA A 177 18.62 -1.45 -18.35
C ALA A 177 18.62 -0.61 -19.64
N TRP A 178 18.22 0.66 -19.55
CA TRP A 178 18.29 1.59 -20.69
C TRP A 178 19.73 1.82 -21.17
N SER A 179 20.65 2.09 -20.25
CA SER A 179 22.06 2.39 -20.57
C SER A 179 22.76 1.19 -21.22
N LEU A 180 22.64 -0.01 -20.65
CA LEU A 180 23.24 -1.23 -21.20
C LEU A 180 22.60 -1.68 -22.51
N ALA A 181 21.29 -1.45 -22.70
CA ALA A 181 20.63 -1.69 -23.97
C ALA A 181 21.13 -0.74 -25.06
N ALA A 182 21.28 0.55 -24.76
CA ALA A 182 21.81 1.53 -25.71
C ALA A 182 23.27 1.25 -26.08
N ALA A 183 24.10 0.83 -25.11
CA ALA A 183 25.50 0.51 -25.33
C ALA A 183 25.70 -0.80 -26.13
N ASN A 184 24.91 -1.83 -25.84
CA ASN A 184 25.06 -3.17 -26.41
C ASN A 184 23.74 -3.71 -27.00
N PRO A 185 23.14 -3.05 -28.00
CA PRO A 185 21.77 -3.34 -28.40
C PRO A 185 21.59 -4.76 -28.96
N ASN A 186 22.54 -5.26 -29.75
CA ASN A 186 22.48 -6.61 -30.31
C ASN A 186 22.77 -7.74 -29.29
N HIS A 187 23.12 -7.39 -28.05
CA HIS A 187 23.36 -8.38 -26.99
C HIS A 187 22.05 -8.93 -26.43
N TRP A 188 20.94 -8.19 -26.57
CA TRP A 188 19.68 -8.47 -25.90
C TRP A 188 18.62 -8.93 -26.90
N ALA A 189 17.84 -9.93 -26.52
CA ALA A 189 16.64 -10.30 -27.25
C ALA A 189 15.48 -9.36 -26.92
N ARG A 190 15.40 -8.91 -25.65
CA ARG A 190 14.36 -8.04 -25.10
C ARG A 190 14.92 -7.23 -23.91
N VAL A 191 14.33 -6.06 -23.66
CA VAL A 191 14.69 -5.18 -22.54
C VAL A 191 13.43 -4.78 -21.75
N LEU A 192 13.49 -4.87 -20.43
CA LEU A 192 12.47 -4.42 -19.50
C LEU A 192 13.06 -3.36 -18.55
N ALA A 193 12.50 -2.15 -18.56
CA ALA A 193 12.89 -1.07 -17.68
C ALA A 193 11.69 -0.63 -16.83
N ILE A 194 11.74 -0.85 -15.51
CA ILE A 194 10.67 -0.49 -14.59
C ILE A 194 11.08 0.75 -13.80
N SER A 195 10.25 1.78 -13.75
CA SER A 195 10.53 3.05 -13.06
C SER A 195 11.94 3.61 -13.35
N GLY A 196 12.37 3.55 -14.61
CA GLY A 196 13.71 3.97 -15.06
C GLY A 196 13.69 5.22 -15.93
N GLY A 197 14.89 5.67 -16.30
CA GLY A 197 15.09 6.86 -17.13
C GLY A 197 16.50 6.95 -17.73
N GLU A 198 16.90 8.18 -18.06
CA GLU A 198 18.26 8.53 -18.45
C GLU A 198 18.79 9.66 -17.57
N VAL A 199 20.11 9.77 -17.48
CA VAL A 199 20.82 10.89 -16.84
C VAL A 199 21.65 11.63 -17.88
N GLU A 200 22.14 12.82 -17.54
CA GLU A 200 23.08 13.54 -18.41
C GLU A 200 24.49 12.89 -18.39
N PRO A 201 25.19 12.82 -19.55
CA PRO A 201 24.71 13.19 -20.89
C PRO A 201 23.68 12.18 -21.44
N PRO A 202 22.73 12.61 -22.29
CA PRO A 202 21.61 11.79 -22.74
C PRO A 202 22.07 10.55 -23.52
N LEU A 203 21.24 9.50 -23.48
CA LEU A 203 21.56 8.23 -24.12
C LEU A 203 21.53 8.35 -25.65
N SER A 204 22.52 7.73 -26.31
CA SER A 204 22.50 7.56 -27.77
C SER A 204 21.63 6.35 -28.13
N LEU A 205 20.39 6.61 -28.56
CA LEU A 205 19.40 5.55 -28.86
C LEU A 205 19.47 5.01 -30.29
N SER A 206 20.30 5.57 -31.18
CA SER A 206 20.29 5.24 -32.62
C SER A 206 20.56 3.77 -32.90
N LYS A 207 21.62 3.22 -32.28
CA LYS A 207 21.96 1.80 -32.44
C LYS A 207 20.90 0.87 -31.84
N LEU A 208 20.25 1.28 -30.75
CA LEU A 208 19.14 0.53 -30.16
C LEU A 208 17.93 0.54 -31.08
N ALA A 209 17.59 1.68 -31.67
CA ALA A 209 16.51 1.80 -32.65
C ALA A 209 16.77 0.93 -33.90
N GLU A 210 18.01 0.92 -34.40
CA GLU A 210 18.43 0.10 -35.54
C GLU A 210 18.31 -1.41 -35.26
N SER A 211 18.61 -1.84 -34.03
CA SER A 211 18.55 -3.26 -33.64
C SER A 211 17.14 -3.84 -33.60
N LYS A 212 16.11 -2.99 -33.49
CA LYS A 212 14.69 -3.36 -33.31
C LYS A 212 14.42 -4.25 -32.09
N VAL A 213 15.35 -4.34 -31.14
CA VAL A 213 15.14 -5.06 -29.88
C VAL A 213 13.90 -4.48 -29.20
N PRO A 214 12.92 -5.31 -28.82
CA PRO A 214 11.76 -4.86 -28.07
C PRO A 214 12.18 -4.31 -26.70
N VAL A 215 11.84 -3.06 -26.44
CA VAL A 215 12.01 -2.41 -25.14
C VAL A 215 10.63 -2.18 -24.53
N TRP A 216 10.45 -2.59 -23.28
CA TRP A 216 9.23 -2.36 -22.53
C TRP A 216 9.54 -1.53 -21.28
N ALA A 217 9.00 -0.33 -21.21
CA ALA A 217 9.06 0.53 -20.03
C ALA A 217 7.75 0.43 -19.24
N ILE A 218 7.82 0.21 -17.92
CA ILE A 218 6.64 0.18 -17.03
C ILE A 218 6.85 1.19 -15.91
N HIS A 219 5.84 2.02 -15.64
CA HIS A 219 5.95 3.10 -14.65
C HIS A 219 4.61 3.37 -13.94
N GLY A 220 4.62 3.70 -12.66
CA GLY A 220 3.44 4.22 -11.96
C GLY A 220 3.25 5.72 -12.19
N ASN A 221 2.02 6.19 -12.43
CA ASN A 221 1.77 7.61 -12.69
C ASN A 221 1.89 8.51 -11.45
N GLU A 222 1.86 7.93 -10.25
CA GLU A 222 2.03 8.63 -8.97
C GLU A 222 3.44 8.41 -8.38
N ASP A 223 4.41 8.00 -9.19
CA ASP A 223 5.81 7.89 -8.77
C ASP A 223 6.39 9.27 -8.41
N ALA A 224 6.49 9.53 -7.11
CA ALA A 224 7.05 10.77 -6.59
C ALA A 224 8.58 10.77 -6.43
N LEU A 225 9.29 9.68 -6.78
CA LEU A 225 10.75 9.66 -6.78
C LEU A 225 11.31 9.86 -8.19
N ILE A 226 10.77 9.12 -9.16
CA ILE A 226 11.18 9.23 -10.56
C ILE A 226 9.92 9.54 -11.37
N PRO A 227 9.78 10.73 -11.95
CA PRO A 227 8.62 11.06 -12.74
C PRO A 227 8.42 10.08 -13.91
N PHE A 228 7.20 9.58 -14.09
CA PHE A 228 6.88 8.63 -15.16
C PHE A 228 7.19 9.14 -16.57
N GLY A 229 7.22 10.47 -16.75
CA GLY A 229 7.62 11.15 -17.98
C GLY A 229 8.97 10.69 -18.51
N HIS A 230 9.94 10.35 -17.64
CA HIS A 230 11.25 9.83 -18.08
C HIS A 230 11.13 8.55 -18.92
N SER A 231 10.20 7.65 -18.57
CA SER A 231 9.96 6.43 -19.34
C SER A 231 9.19 6.69 -20.63
N VAL A 232 8.22 7.61 -20.61
CA VAL A 232 7.46 8.01 -21.80
C VAL A 232 8.39 8.66 -22.83
N ASP A 233 9.16 9.67 -22.41
CA ASP A 233 10.07 10.43 -23.27
C ASP A 233 11.11 9.53 -23.94
N LEU A 234 11.70 8.57 -23.22
CA LEU A 234 12.68 7.65 -23.80
C LEU A 234 12.05 6.71 -24.84
N ILE A 235 10.84 6.21 -24.60
CA ILE A 235 10.12 5.37 -25.56
C ILE A 235 9.76 6.17 -26.82
N GLU A 236 9.30 7.41 -26.65
CA GLU A 236 9.03 8.32 -27.77
C GLU A 236 10.30 8.63 -28.57
N LYS A 237 11.42 8.98 -27.90
CA LYS A 237 12.73 9.20 -28.54
C LYS A 237 13.22 7.97 -29.30
N LEU A 238 13.08 6.77 -28.72
CA LEU A 238 13.45 5.51 -29.36
C LEU A 238 12.60 5.25 -30.62
N ASN A 239 11.28 5.38 -30.49
CA ASN A 239 10.34 5.13 -31.59
C ASN A 239 10.43 6.17 -32.71
N ALA A 240 10.74 7.43 -32.38
CA ALA A 240 11.01 8.48 -33.37
C ALA A 240 12.23 8.16 -34.26
N GLN A 241 13.19 7.38 -33.75
CA GLN A 241 14.33 6.86 -34.51
C GLN A 241 14.02 5.52 -35.20
N GLY A 242 12.75 5.10 -35.17
CA GLY A 242 12.26 3.85 -35.74
C GLY A 242 12.44 2.63 -34.84
N GLY A 243 12.71 2.78 -33.55
CA GLY A 243 12.87 1.66 -32.63
C GLY A 243 11.58 0.86 -32.36
N ASN A 244 11.65 -0.02 -31.37
CA ASN A 244 10.56 -0.91 -30.96
C ASN A 244 10.33 -0.80 -29.44
N GLY A 245 9.79 0.33 -29.01
CA GLY A 245 9.51 0.64 -27.61
C GLY A 245 8.02 0.66 -27.28
N THR A 246 7.66 0.09 -26.13
CA THR A 246 6.33 0.20 -25.52
C THR A 246 6.43 0.79 -24.11
N ALA A 247 5.58 1.76 -23.78
CA ALA A 247 5.41 2.27 -22.42
C ALA A 247 4.07 1.79 -21.83
N THR A 248 4.08 1.32 -20.59
CA THR A 248 2.88 1.03 -19.81
C THR A 248 2.87 1.89 -18.55
N ILE A 249 1.93 2.83 -18.50
CA ILE A 249 1.71 3.67 -17.33
C ILE A 249 0.60 3.04 -16.49
N VAL A 250 0.89 2.80 -15.22
CA VAL A 250 0.00 2.17 -14.26
C VAL A 250 -0.64 3.25 -13.41
N GLU A 251 -1.94 3.40 -13.56
CA GLU A 251 -2.74 4.41 -12.87
C GLU A 251 -2.88 4.08 -11.37
N GLY A 252 -2.71 5.08 -10.50
CA GLY A 252 -2.93 4.94 -9.06
C GLY A 252 -1.82 4.19 -8.31
N VAL A 253 -0.65 4.01 -8.95
CA VAL A 253 0.49 3.29 -8.39
C VAL A 253 1.72 4.19 -8.35
N GLY A 254 2.47 4.11 -7.24
CA GLY A 254 3.68 4.88 -7.02
C GLY A 254 4.95 4.19 -7.50
N HIS A 255 6.07 4.46 -6.81
CA HIS A 255 7.40 3.96 -7.17
C HIS A 255 7.55 2.44 -7.14
N ASP A 256 6.72 1.76 -6.34
CA ASP A 256 6.74 0.30 -6.16
C ASP A 256 5.90 -0.45 -7.21
N VAL A 257 5.73 0.13 -8.41
CA VAL A 257 4.98 -0.48 -9.53
C VAL A 257 5.48 -1.87 -9.94
N TRP A 258 6.75 -2.20 -9.62
CA TRP A 258 7.32 -3.54 -9.84
C TRP A 258 6.51 -4.65 -9.16
N ARG A 259 5.83 -4.36 -8.04
CA ARG A 259 5.02 -5.33 -7.30
C ARG A 259 3.86 -5.85 -8.13
N TYR A 260 3.26 -4.97 -8.91
CA TYR A 260 2.17 -5.30 -9.83
C TYR A 260 2.70 -5.87 -11.15
N ALA A 261 3.81 -5.31 -11.65
CA ALA A 261 4.42 -5.76 -12.89
C ALA A 261 4.84 -7.24 -12.82
N PHE A 262 5.53 -7.65 -11.76
CA PHE A 262 5.97 -9.04 -11.60
C PHE A 262 4.91 -9.98 -11.03
N ALA A 263 3.84 -9.48 -10.39
CA ALA A 263 2.66 -10.28 -10.09
C ALA A 263 1.92 -10.74 -11.37
N ASN A 264 2.08 -10.01 -12.48
CA ASN A 264 1.40 -10.31 -13.73
C ASN A 264 2.03 -11.50 -14.48
N GLN A 265 1.28 -12.59 -14.60
CA GLN A 265 1.71 -13.80 -15.31
C GLN A 265 2.04 -13.57 -16.80
N LYS A 266 1.38 -12.60 -17.47
CA LYS A 266 1.69 -12.28 -18.88
C LYS A 266 3.10 -11.68 -18.99
N LEU A 267 3.52 -10.86 -18.03
CA LEU A 267 4.89 -10.33 -17.99
C LEU A 267 5.89 -11.46 -17.72
N MET A 268 5.61 -12.36 -16.77
CA MET A 268 6.46 -13.52 -16.49
C MET A 268 6.61 -14.44 -17.72
N HIS A 269 5.54 -14.68 -18.47
CA HIS A 269 5.60 -15.41 -19.75
C HIS A 269 6.38 -14.64 -20.83
N TRP A 270 6.25 -13.31 -20.88
CA TRP A 270 7.02 -12.48 -21.79
C TRP A 270 8.52 -12.51 -21.50
N LEU A 271 8.95 -12.67 -20.24
CA LEU A 271 10.36 -12.93 -19.90
C LEU A 271 10.81 -14.32 -20.37
N ALA A 272 9.91 -15.31 -20.32
CA ALA A 272 10.21 -16.71 -20.62
C ALA A 272 10.25 -17.07 -22.11
N ASP A 273 9.52 -16.38 -23.00
CA ASP A 273 9.41 -16.80 -24.41
C ASP A 273 9.35 -15.61 -25.37
N ALA A 274 10.37 -15.51 -26.25
CA ALA A 274 10.52 -14.41 -27.21
C ALA A 274 9.39 -14.31 -28.23
N LYS A 275 8.60 -15.38 -28.40
CA LYS A 275 7.41 -15.39 -29.28
C LYS A 275 6.19 -14.78 -28.62
N THR A 276 6.20 -14.61 -27.29
CA THR A 276 5.12 -13.95 -26.58
C THR A 276 5.14 -12.48 -26.96
N SER A 277 4.09 -12.02 -27.66
CA SER A 277 3.91 -10.60 -27.92
C SER A 277 3.85 -9.86 -26.57
N GLN A 278 4.46 -8.68 -26.50
CA GLN A 278 4.21 -7.76 -25.38
C GLN A 278 2.70 -7.61 -25.24
N PRO A 279 2.10 -7.96 -24.08
CA PRO A 279 0.66 -7.78 -23.91
C PRO A 279 0.37 -6.28 -24.03
N LEU A 280 -0.43 -5.91 -25.03
CA LEU A 280 -0.83 -4.51 -25.28
C LEU A 280 -1.85 -3.98 -24.25
N GLU A 281 -2.31 -4.82 -23.33
CA GLU A 281 -3.27 -4.47 -22.29
C GLU A 281 -2.56 -3.90 -21.06
N ALA A 282 -3.10 -2.81 -20.50
CA ALA A 282 -2.63 -2.24 -19.24
C ALA A 282 -2.62 -3.31 -18.12
N LEU A 283 -1.74 -3.14 -17.13
CA LEU A 283 -1.76 -3.92 -15.89
C LEU A 283 -3.13 -3.72 -15.22
N GLN A 284 -4.04 -4.70 -15.35
CA GLN A 284 -5.38 -4.65 -14.77
C GLN A 284 -5.31 -4.87 -13.26
N LEU A 285 -5.18 -3.78 -12.50
CA LEU A 285 -4.94 -3.78 -11.05
C LEU A 285 -6.05 -4.47 -10.25
N ASP A 286 -7.31 -4.33 -10.67
CA ASP A 286 -8.49 -4.84 -9.94
C ASP A 286 -8.50 -6.38 -9.77
N SER A 287 -7.63 -7.09 -10.47
CA SER A 287 -7.51 -8.55 -10.45
C SER A 287 -6.16 -9.06 -9.92
N LEU A 288 -5.23 -8.16 -9.56
CA LEU A 288 -3.87 -8.50 -9.18
C LEU A 288 -3.64 -8.18 -7.70
N GLU A 289 -3.31 -9.20 -6.93
CA GLU A 289 -2.72 -9.00 -5.61
C GLU A 289 -1.25 -8.56 -5.79
N PRO A 290 -0.84 -7.39 -5.27
CA PRO A 290 0.54 -6.95 -5.40
C PRO A 290 1.46 -7.88 -4.60
N LEU A 291 2.67 -8.13 -5.13
CA LEU A 291 3.72 -8.80 -4.37
C LEU A 291 4.02 -8.04 -3.06
N PRO A 292 4.53 -8.70 -2.01
CA PRO A 292 4.98 -8.00 -0.81
C PRO A 292 6.10 -7.00 -1.15
N SER A 293 6.20 -5.91 -0.40
CA SER A 293 7.21 -4.86 -0.59
C SER A 293 8.65 -5.37 -0.46
N ARG A 294 8.84 -6.45 0.33
CA ARG A 294 10.05 -7.25 0.37
C ARG A 294 9.75 -8.74 0.32
N SER A 295 10.68 -9.54 -0.22
CA SER A 295 10.62 -11.00 -0.19
C SER A 295 10.42 -11.53 1.23
N PRO A 296 9.44 -12.42 1.49
CA PRO A 296 9.22 -12.97 2.82
C PRO A 296 10.44 -13.67 3.40
N PHE A 297 11.21 -14.36 2.55
CA PHE A 297 12.50 -14.94 2.95
C PHE A 297 13.45 -13.88 3.51
N TYR A 298 13.58 -12.74 2.83
CA TYR A 298 14.49 -11.68 3.30
C TYR A 298 14.01 -11.13 4.65
N VAL A 299 12.70 -10.89 4.74
CA VAL A 299 12.05 -10.39 5.95
C VAL A 299 12.29 -11.33 7.13
N GLU A 300 12.03 -12.63 6.95
CA GLU A 300 12.15 -13.64 8.00
C GLU A 300 13.61 -13.88 8.45
N GLN A 301 14.58 -13.74 7.55
CA GLN A 301 15.97 -14.07 7.83
C GLN A 301 16.83 -12.88 8.26
N PHE A 302 16.51 -11.66 7.79
CA PHE A 302 17.40 -10.50 7.88
C PHE A 302 16.78 -9.26 8.49
N THR A 303 15.49 -9.30 8.84
CA THR A 303 14.82 -8.15 9.46
C THR A 303 14.31 -8.44 10.87
N GLN A 304 14.30 -7.41 11.69
CA GLN A 304 13.63 -7.37 12.99
C GLN A 304 12.48 -6.37 12.93
N LEU A 305 11.36 -6.70 13.57
CA LEU A 305 10.23 -5.79 13.69
C LEU A 305 10.37 -5.00 14.99
N GLU A 306 10.62 -3.71 14.86
CA GLU A 306 10.59 -2.75 15.96
C GLU A 306 9.22 -2.12 16.04
N VAL A 307 8.62 -2.11 17.24
CA VAL A 307 7.31 -1.51 17.47
C VAL A 307 7.49 -0.25 18.29
N LEU A 308 7.13 0.89 17.71
CA LEU A 308 7.02 2.17 18.40
C LEU A 308 5.56 2.33 18.86
N PRO A 309 5.26 2.07 20.15
CA PRO A 309 3.89 1.99 20.61
C PRO A 309 3.24 3.38 20.62
N ASP A 310 1.96 3.41 20.27
CA ASP A 310 1.09 4.57 20.45
C ASP A 310 1.64 5.89 19.90
N THR A 311 2.20 5.86 18.69
CA THR A 311 2.91 6.99 18.06
C THR A 311 2.00 7.90 17.23
N ILE A 312 0.84 7.39 16.82
CA ILE A 312 -0.12 8.08 15.96
C ILE A 312 -1.49 8.01 16.64
N SER A 313 -2.23 9.12 16.62
CA SER A 313 -3.61 9.16 17.09
C SER A 313 -4.56 9.68 16.02
N LEU A 314 -5.80 9.20 16.06
CA LEU A 314 -6.87 9.62 15.18
C LEU A 314 -8.15 9.77 15.99
N ARG A 315 -8.67 10.99 16.08
CA ARG A 315 -9.99 11.30 16.64
C ARG A 315 -10.95 11.58 15.49
N MET A 316 -11.89 10.68 15.23
CA MET A 316 -13.02 10.94 14.34
C MET A 316 -14.26 11.30 15.17
N GLY A 317 -14.53 12.59 15.32
CA GLY A 317 -15.78 13.02 15.93
C GLY A 317 -17.00 12.78 15.03
N ASN A 318 -18.21 12.90 15.58
CA ASN A 318 -19.45 12.59 14.84
C ASN A 318 -19.64 13.39 13.55
N ASP A 319 -19.12 14.62 13.45
CA ASP A 319 -19.22 15.42 12.23
C ASP A 319 -18.30 14.83 11.13
N ALA A 320 -17.14 14.29 11.52
CA ALA A 320 -16.26 13.55 10.62
C ALA A 320 -16.83 12.17 10.26
N LEU A 321 -17.40 11.44 11.22
CA LEU A 321 -18.02 10.13 10.97
C LEU A 321 -19.21 10.25 10.00
N GLU A 322 -19.96 11.34 10.04
CA GLU A 322 -21.03 11.62 9.07
C GLU A 322 -20.50 11.75 7.65
N VAL A 323 -19.37 12.46 7.47
CA VAL A 323 -18.71 12.59 6.16
C VAL A 323 -18.13 11.25 5.68
N VAL A 324 -17.51 10.48 6.57
CA VAL A 324 -17.00 9.14 6.25
C VAL A 324 -18.14 8.21 5.84
N ALA A 325 -19.28 8.26 6.55
CA ALA A 325 -20.44 7.41 6.29
C ALA A 325 -21.04 7.62 4.90
N GLN A 326 -20.97 8.85 4.36
CA GLN A 326 -21.41 9.15 3.00
C GLN A 326 -20.58 8.44 1.92
N GLY A 327 -19.31 8.13 2.20
CA GLY A 327 -18.43 7.40 1.29
C GLY A 327 -18.49 5.88 1.41
N ILE A 328 -19.12 5.33 2.46
CA ILE A 328 -19.13 3.87 2.70
C ILE A 328 -19.83 3.11 1.55
N SER A 329 -20.88 3.68 0.96
CA SER A 329 -21.58 3.07 -0.19
C SER A 329 -20.69 2.90 -1.41
N ASP A 330 -19.68 3.75 -1.58
CA ASP A 330 -18.80 3.73 -2.74
C ASP A 330 -17.68 2.70 -2.60
N VAL A 331 -17.38 2.30 -1.37
CA VAL A 331 -16.26 1.39 -1.04
C VAL A 331 -16.72 -0.04 -0.83
N ILE A 332 -17.97 -0.27 -0.40
CA ILE A 332 -18.51 -1.64 -0.25
C ILE A 332 -18.88 -2.19 -1.65
N PRO A 333 -18.20 -3.24 -2.14
CA PRO A 333 -18.54 -3.84 -3.42
C PRO A 333 -19.96 -4.43 -3.37
N SER A 334 -20.75 -4.28 -4.44
CA SER A 334 -22.08 -4.91 -4.56
C SER A 334 -22.01 -6.43 -4.39
N THR A 335 -20.91 -7.05 -4.80
CA THR A 335 -20.66 -8.50 -4.64
C THR A 335 -20.48 -8.91 -3.18
N ALA A 336 -19.98 -8.02 -2.32
CA ALA A 336 -19.76 -8.29 -0.90
C ALA A 336 -21.07 -8.49 -0.12
N LEU A 337 -22.19 -8.06 -0.70
CA LEU A 337 -23.52 -8.11 -0.11
C LEU A 337 -24.46 -9.04 -0.90
N SER A 338 -23.88 -10.08 -1.49
CA SER A 338 -24.60 -11.18 -2.13
C SER A 338 -24.12 -12.53 -1.58
N GLY A 339 -24.99 -13.54 -1.54
CA GLY A 339 -24.61 -14.85 -1.00
C GLY A 339 -25.72 -15.89 -1.01
N LYS A 340 -25.40 -17.08 -0.48
CA LYS A 340 -26.35 -18.19 -0.31
C LYS A 340 -26.76 -18.34 1.15
N LEU A 341 -28.01 -18.69 1.37
CA LEU A 341 -28.56 -19.07 2.68
C LEU A 341 -28.89 -20.57 2.67
N ASP A 342 -28.93 -21.17 3.86
CA ASP A 342 -29.34 -22.57 4.01
C ASP A 342 -30.78 -22.80 3.54
N ASP A 343 -31.02 -23.99 3.01
CA ASP A 343 -32.36 -24.46 2.68
C ASP A 343 -33.25 -24.43 3.94
N ILE A 344 -34.48 -23.96 3.79
CA ILE A 344 -35.43 -23.86 4.89
C ILE A 344 -36.43 -25.02 4.78
N GLU A 345 -36.36 -25.96 5.71
CA GLU A 345 -37.29 -27.08 5.84
C GLU A 345 -38.25 -26.87 7.02
N ARG A 346 -39.54 -27.10 6.80
CA ARG A 346 -40.58 -26.98 7.81
C ARG A 346 -41.61 -28.09 7.67
N GLN A 347 -42.10 -28.56 8.81
CA GLN A 347 -43.18 -29.54 8.89
C GLN A 347 -44.26 -29.00 9.84
N PHE A 348 -45.53 -29.17 9.48
CA PHE A 348 -46.66 -28.71 10.29
C PHE A 348 -47.90 -29.57 10.10
N SER A 349 -48.81 -29.53 11.07
CA SER A 349 -50.07 -30.27 11.01
C SER A 349 -51.23 -29.31 10.78
N SER A 350 -52.02 -29.55 9.72
CA SER A 350 -53.24 -28.79 9.45
C SER A 350 -54.34 -29.71 8.97
N GLY A 351 -55.54 -29.60 9.56
CA GLY A 351 -56.68 -30.46 9.21
C GLY A 351 -56.47 -31.96 9.47
N GLY A 352 -55.47 -32.36 10.27
CA GLY A 352 -55.11 -33.75 10.52
C GLY A 352 -54.02 -34.32 9.61
N GLU A 353 -53.53 -33.55 8.63
CA GLU A 353 -52.45 -33.94 7.73
C GLU A 353 -51.16 -33.21 8.05
N THR A 354 -50.04 -33.92 7.91
CA THR A 354 -48.70 -33.35 8.03
C THR A 354 -48.24 -32.81 6.68
N ILE A 355 -47.83 -31.54 6.68
CA ILE A 355 -47.39 -30.79 5.51
C ILE A 355 -45.92 -30.45 5.70
N GLU A 356 -45.11 -30.86 4.75
CA GLU A 356 -43.68 -30.58 4.65
C GLU A 356 -43.46 -29.54 3.57
N VAL A 357 -42.70 -28.49 3.87
CA VAL A 357 -42.32 -27.44 2.94
C VAL A 357 -40.81 -27.26 3.01
N LYS A 358 -40.15 -27.31 1.86
CA LYS A 358 -38.73 -27.04 1.72
C LYS A 358 -38.49 -25.95 0.69
N LEU A 359 -37.86 -24.87 1.11
CA LEU A 359 -37.35 -23.80 0.25
C LEU A 359 -35.88 -24.10 -0.02
N SER A 360 -35.48 -24.18 -1.29
CA SER A 360 -34.12 -24.55 -1.69
C SER A 360 -33.46 -23.52 -2.58
N ASN A 361 -32.11 -23.52 -2.56
CA ASN A 361 -31.27 -22.60 -3.34
C ASN A 361 -31.64 -21.15 -3.05
N ILE A 362 -31.59 -20.78 -1.76
CA ILE A 362 -31.91 -19.42 -1.32
C ILE A 362 -30.66 -18.56 -1.50
N GLU A 363 -30.79 -17.50 -2.29
CA GLU A 363 -29.73 -16.54 -2.58
C GLU A 363 -30.20 -15.15 -2.15
N PHE A 364 -29.30 -14.30 -1.67
CA PHE A 364 -29.59 -12.89 -1.42
C PHE A 364 -28.65 -12.00 -2.22
N GLU A 365 -29.15 -10.83 -2.59
CA GLU A 365 -28.43 -9.78 -3.30
C GLU A 365 -28.83 -8.43 -2.69
N CYS A 366 -27.85 -7.63 -2.32
CA CYS A 366 -28.06 -6.36 -1.65
C CYS A 366 -27.00 -5.33 -2.06
N ASN A 367 -27.37 -4.05 -2.12
CA ASN A 367 -26.40 -2.95 -2.19
C ASN A 367 -26.62 -1.97 -1.04
N VAL A 368 -25.54 -1.35 -0.55
CA VAL A 368 -25.62 -0.20 0.36
C VAL A 368 -25.66 1.06 -0.49
N VAL A 369 -26.77 1.78 -0.44
CA VAL A 369 -26.97 3.04 -1.18
C VAL A 369 -26.76 4.30 -0.33
N GLY A 370 -26.60 4.10 0.98
CA GLY A 370 -26.34 5.16 1.94
C GLY A 370 -25.99 4.57 3.30
N SER A 371 -25.30 5.34 4.12
CA SER A 371 -25.04 4.94 5.50
C SER A 371 -24.95 6.11 6.45
N GLU A 372 -25.23 5.84 7.72
CA GLU A 372 -24.97 6.73 8.84
C GLU A 372 -24.02 6.05 9.82
N LEU A 373 -23.11 6.82 10.43
CA LEU A 373 -22.21 6.34 11.47
C LEU A 373 -22.15 7.36 12.61
N LYS A 374 -22.39 6.90 13.85
CA LYS A 374 -22.43 7.78 15.01
C LYS A 374 -21.86 7.12 16.26
N GLY A 375 -20.95 7.80 16.94
CA GLY A 375 -20.48 7.43 18.27
C GLY A 375 -21.58 7.59 19.32
N ILE A 376 -21.78 6.55 20.13
CA ILE A 376 -22.74 6.54 21.25
C ILE A 376 -22.02 6.23 22.57
N SER A 377 -22.70 6.46 23.69
CA SER A 377 -22.14 6.18 25.01
C SER A 377 -21.89 4.68 25.24
N GLY A 378 -20.89 4.40 26.08
CA GLY A 378 -20.52 3.04 26.46
C GLY A 378 -19.60 2.34 25.46
N GLY A 379 -18.78 3.09 24.71
CA GLY A 379 -17.75 2.49 23.84
C GLY A 379 -18.29 1.87 22.56
N ARG A 380 -19.36 2.42 21.96
CA ARG A 380 -20.05 1.80 20.82
C ARG A 380 -20.37 2.80 19.72
N PHE A 381 -20.53 2.32 18.49
CA PHE A 381 -21.14 3.06 17.38
C PHE A 381 -22.53 2.55 17.10
N LEU A 382 -23.38 3.44 16.61
CA LEU A 382 -24.57 3.09 15.88
C LEU A 382 -24.29 3.33 14.40
N THR A 383 -24.45 2.30 13.58
CA THR A 383 -24.46 2.46 12.13
C THR A 383 -25.83 2.12 11.59
N ARG A 384 -26.25 2.84 10.55
CA ARG A 384 -27.45 2.54 9.77
C ARG A 384 -27.05 2.40 8.33
N PHE A 385 -27.41 1.28 7.72
CA PHE A 385 -27.22 1.05 6.29
C PHE A 385 -28.55 1.17 5.58
N GLU A 386 -28.58 1.95 4.51
CA GLU A 386 -29.67 2.00 3.56
C GLU A 386 -29.43 0.95 2.48
N LEU A 387 -30.28 -0.05 2.41
CA LEU A 387 -30.12 -1.19 1.53
C LEU A 387 -31.09 -1.10 0.35
N ASN A 388 -30.58 -1.12 -0.88
CA ASN A 388 -31.40 -1.10 -2.10
C ASN A 388 -30.64 -1.49 -3.40
N PRO A 389 -31.14 -2.44 -4.22
CA PRO A 389 -32.22 -3.38 -3.89
C PRO A 389 -31.75 -4.35 -2.80
N LEU A 390 -32.68 -4.88 -2.00
CA LEU A 390 -32.43 -6.06 -1.17
C LEU A 390 -33.36 -7.17 -1.66
N ARG A 391 -32.80 -8.19 -2.31
CA ARG A 391 -33.55 -9.27 -2.94
C ARG A 391 -33.19 -10.60 -2.31
N LEU A 392 -34.20 -11.40 -1.98
CA LEU A 392 -34.06 -12.80 -1.62
C LEU A 392 -34.64 -13.65 -2.74
N LYS A 393 -33.79 -14.40 -3.44
CA LYS A 393 -34.17 -15.34 -4.48
C LYS A 393 -34.31 -16.72 -3.89
N ILE A 394 -35.43 -17.37 -4.18
CA ILE A 394 -35.69 -18.77 -3.81
C ILE A 394 -35.69 -19.55 -5.11
N GLY A 395 -34.74 -20.46 -5.29
CA GLY A 395 -34.61 -21.22 -6.54
C GLY A 395 -35.74 -22.22 -6.75
N SER A 396 -36.21 -22.88 -5.69
CA SER A 396 -37.35 -23.79 -5.76
C SER A 396 -38.03 -23.97 -4.41
N THR A 397 -39.34 -24.23 -4.42
CA THR A 397 -40.07 -24.73 -3.23
C THR A 397 -40.57 -26.12 -3.52
N SER A 398 -40.47 -27.04 -2.56
CA SER A 398 -41.21 -28.30 -2.58
C SER A 398 -42.19 -28.33 -1.40
N LEU A 399 -43.38 -28.87 -1.66
CA LEU A 399 -44.45 -29.02 -0.69
C LEU A 399 -45.00 -30.42 -0.79
N LYS A 400 -45.18 -31.09 0.35
CA LYS A 400 -45.75 -32.44 0.44
C LYS A 400 -46.80 -32.48 1.55
N ALA A 401 -48.01 -32.89 1.22
CA ALA A 401 -49.14 -33.00 2.14
C ALA A 401 -49.92 -34.29 1.84
N GLY A 402 -49.71 -35.34 2.63
CA GLY A 402 -50.34 -36.64 2.37
C GLY A 402 -50.00 -37.20 0.97
N ALA A 403 -51.02 -37.39 0.12
CA ALA A 403 -50.88 -37.84 -1.27
C ALA A 403 -50.60 -36.71 -2.28
N VAL A 404 -50.58 -35.45 -1.82
CA VAL A 404 -50.35 -34.25 -2.63
C VAL A 404 -48.87 -33.87 -2.54
N SER A 405 -48.25 -33.66 -3.69
CA SER A 405 -46.92 -33.04 -3.79
C SER A 405 -46.96 -31.92 -4.80
N ALA A 406 -46.36 -30.78 -4.47
CA ALA A 406 -46.21 -29.65 -5.37
C ALA A 406 -44.77 -29.16 -5.36
N SER A 407 -44.32 -28.60 -6.48
CA SER A 407 -43.08 -27.85 -6.51
C SER A 407 -43.22 -26.58 -7.32
N THR A 408 -42.41 -25.60 -6.97
CA THR A 408 -42.35 -24.31 -7.64
C THR A 408 -40.95 -24.08 -8.21
N GLY A 409 -40.88 -23.43 -9.36
CA GLY A 409 -39.65 -22.83 -9.86
C GLY A 409 -39.26 -21.58 -9.07
N ALA A 410 -38.30 -20.82 -9.58
CA ALA A 410 -37.75 -19.68 -8.89
C ALA A 410 -38.75 -18.53 -8.72
N PHE A 411 -38.64 -17.82 -7.60
CA PHE A 411 -39.32 -16.55 -7.31
C PHE A 411 -38.46 -15.72 -6.36
N HIS A 412 -38.77 -14.43 -6.26
CA HIS A 412 -37.99 -13.47 -5.49
C HIS A 412 -38.87 -12.72 -4.49
N ILE A 413 -38.29 -12.38 -3.35
CA ILE A 413 -38.83 -11.44 -2.38
C ILE A 413 -38.00 -10.17 -2.53
N ASP A 414 -38.62 -9.12 -3.04
CA ASP A 414 -37.98 -7.82 -3.22
C ASP A 414 -38.34 -6.92 -2.04
N LEU A 415 -37.33 -6.67 -1.20
CA LEU A 415 -37.39 -5.78 -0.05
C LEU A 415 -36.88 -4.39 -0.47
N GLY A 416 -37.63 -3.34 -0.14
CA GLY A 416 -37.25 -1.97 -0.48
C GLY A 416 -37.70 -1.48 -1.86
N HIS A 417 -38.67 -2.13 -2.49
CA HIS A 417 -39.08 -1.81 -3.88
C HIS A 417 -39.60 -0.38 -4.11
N ARG A 418 -39.99 0.36 -3.06
CA ARG A 418 -40.38 1.78 -3.16
C ARG A 418 -39.34 2.75 -2.60
N ARG A 419 -38.54 2.30 -1.64
CA ARG A 419 -37.51 3.09 -0.95
C ARG A 419 -36.54 2.13 -0.24
N PRO A 420 -35.28 2.55 0.02
CA PRO A 420 -34.33 1.73 0.75
C PRO A 420 -34.87 1.22 2.10
N VAL A 421 -34.43 0.02 2.49
CA VAL A 421 -34.72 -0.54 3.82
C VAL A 421 -33.54 -0.29 4.76
N LEU A 422 -33.84 -0.07 6.04
CA LEU A 422 -32.83 0.32 7.03
C LEU A 422 -32.38 -0.86 7.87
N LEU A 423 -31.07 -1.10 7.87
CA LEU A 423 -30.39 -2.03 8.78
C LEU A 423 -29.60 -1.21 9.81
N GLU A 424 -30.04 -1.24 11.06
CA GLU A 424 -29.37 -0.56 12.18
C GLU A 424 -28.55 -1.59 12.99
N VAL A 425 -27.26 -1.30 13.19
CA VAL A 425 -26.34 -2.15 13.94
C VAL A 425 -25.61 -1.31 14.99
N GLU A 426 -25.76 -1.67 16.26
CA GLU A 426 -24.89 -1.21 17.34
C GLU A 426 -23.61 -2.05 17.31
N ILE A 427 -22.46 -1.40 17.15
CA ILE A 427 -21.15 -2.04 17.01
C ILE A 427 -20.27 -1.62 18.18
N GLN A 428 -19.59 -2.58 18.80
CA GLN A 428 -18.50 -2.32 19.73
C GLN A 428 -17.16 -2.60 19.04
N PRO A 429 -16.33 -1.57 18.80
CA PRO A 429 -14.99 -1.77 18.30
C PRO A 429 -14.07 -2.29 19.40
N ASN A 430 -13.20 -3.23 19.06
CA ASN A 430 -12.13 -3.71 19.92
C ASN A 430 -10.84 -3.84 19.10
N VAL A 431 -9.69 -3.61 19.71
CA VAL A 431 -8.41 -3.91 19.06
C VAL A 431 -8.10 -5.40 19.25
N ASN A 432 -7.72 -6.08 18.17
CA ASN A 432 -7.35 -7.49 18.20
C ASN A 432 -6.16 -7.74 17.25
N GLY A 433 -5.02 -8.16 17.80
CA GLY A 433 -3.80 -8.43 17.04
C GLY A 433 -3.30 -7.19 16.27
N SER A 434 -3.47 -7.19 14.95
CA SER A 434 -3.03 -6.13 14.03
C SER A 434 -4.16 -5.30 13.41
N GLY A 435 -5.40 -5.43 13.92
CA GLY A 435 -6.58 -4.80 13.31
C GLY A 435 -7.67 -4.43 14.30
N LEU A 436 -8.73 -3.83 13.77
CA LEU A 436 -9.92 -3.47 14.51
C LEU A 436 -10.99 -4.54 14.31
N GLU A 437 -11.43 -5.18 15.38
CA GLU A 437 -12.58 -6.09 15.41
C GLU A 437 -13.86 -5.30 15.71
N LEU A 438 -14.91 -5.54 14.92
CA LEU A 438 -16.18 -4.84 15.00
C LEU A 438 -17.27 -5.80 15.49
N THR A 439 -17.44 -5.90 16.81
CA THR A 439 -18.42 -6.81 17.41
C THR A 439 -19.84 -6.24 17.28
N PRO A 440 -20.76 -6.86 16.51
CA PRO A 440 -22.15 -6.42 16.46
C PRO A 440 -22.87 -6.82 17.76
N LEU A 441 -23.54 -5.87 18.40
CA LEU A 441 -24.27 -6.07 19.64
C LEU A 441 -25.77 -6.16 19.39
N ARG A 442 -26.44 -5.03 19.18
CA ARG A 442 -27.87 -4.98 18.87
C ARG A 442 -28.05 -4.73 17.39
N GLN A 443 -28.95 -5.49 16.79
CA GLN A 443 -29.27 -5.36 15.37
C GLN A 443 -30.77 -5.15 15.24
N ARG A 444 -31.17 -4.23 14.37
CA ARG A 444 -32.57 -3.94 14.07
C ARG A 444 -32.74 -3.82 12.58
N PHE A 445 -33.72 -4.53 12.08
CA PHE A 445 -34.14 -4.46 10.69
C PHE A 445 -35.65 -4.58 10.68
N SER A 446 -36.31 -3.69 9.95
CA SER A 446 -37.75 -3.79 9.74
C SER A 446 -38.13 -3.34 8.35
N ILE A 447 -39.11 -4.03 7.79
CA ILE A 447 -39.66 -3.76 6.46
C ILE A 447 -41.00 -3.06 6.66
N ALA A 448 -41.23 -1.93 5.99
CA ALA A 448 -42.56 -1.33 6.01
C ALA A 448 -43.55 -2.18 5.20
N ASP A 449 -44.80 -2.31 5.66
CA ASP A 449 -45.81 -3.18 5.03
C ASP A 449 -46.04 -2.87 3.54
N ASN A 450 -45.84 -1.61 3.15
CA ASN A 450 -46.00 -1.13 1.77
C ASN A 450 -44.70 -1.12 0.96
N ASN A 451 -43.59 -1.67 1.48
CA ASN A 451 -42.25 -1.53 0.90
C ASN A 451 -41.58 -2.87 0.59
N TRP A 452 -42.35 -3.92 0.37
CA TRP A 452 -41.85 -5.21 -0.12
C TRP A 452 -42.91 -5.94 -0.92
N HIS A 453 -42.47 -6.85 -1.79
CA HIS A 453 -43.38 -7.74 -2.49
C HIS A 453 -42.72 -9.08 -2.83
N ILE A 454 -43.55 -10.08 -3.09
CA ILE A 454 -43.11 -11.43 -3.48
C ILE A 454 -43.60 -11.68 -4.90
N THR A 455 -42.69 -12.05 -5.79
CA THR A 455 -43.05 -12.40 -7.16
C THR A 455 -43.70 -13.78 -7.21
N PRO A 456 -44.60 -14.04 -8.16
CA PRO A 456 -45.13 -15.39 -8.36
C PRO A 456 -44.02 -16.33 -8.87
N PRO A 457 -44.05 -17.63 -8.50
CA PRO A 457 -43.13 -18.61 -9.05
C PRO A 457 -43.21 -18.74 -10.56
N THR A 458 -42.04 -18.85 -11.19
CA THR A 458 -41.88 -19.03 -12.65
C THR A 458 -42.60 -20.28 -13.16
N GLU A 459 -42.54 -21.37 -12.41
CA GLU A 459 -43.22 -22.62 -12.73
C GLU A 459 -43.90 -23.19 -11.49
N VAL A 460 -45.00 -23.92 -11.70
CA VAL A 460 -45.71 -24.64 -10.62
C VAL A 460 -46.18 -25.99 -11.16
N THR A 461 -45.73 -27.05 -10.51
CA THR A 461 -46.17 -28.44 -10.75
C THR A 461 -46.90 -28.95 -9.52
N VAL A 462 -47.98 -29.70 -9.73
CA VAL A 462 -48.81 -30.27 -8.67
C VAL A 462 -49.17 -31.69 -9.08
N HIS A 463 -49.02 -32.63 -8.15
CA HIS A 463 -49.33 -34.05 -8.33
C HIS A 463 -50.17 -34.53 -7.15
N GLY A 464 -51.33 -35.12 -7.44
CA GLY A 464 -52.28 -35.62 -6.44
C GLY A 464 -53.22 -34.55 -5.85
N GLY A 465 -54.45 -34.95 -5.51
CA GLY A 465 -55.48 -34.11 -4.87
C GLY A 465 -56.16 -33.05 -5.76
N ASP A 466 -57.08 -32.29 -5.17
CA ASP A 466 -57.88 -31.23 -5.84
C ASP A 466 -57.21 -29.84 -5.84
N TYR A 467 -55.91 -29.75 -5.56
CA TYR A 467 -55.19 -28.47 -5.50
C TYR A 467 -54.85 -27.96 -6.90
N THR A 468 -55.28 -26.73 -7.20
CA THR A 468 -54.89 -26.06 -8.45
C THR A 468 -53.52 -25.37 -8.31
N LYS A 469 -52.87 -25.07 -9.43
CA LYS A 469 -51.67 -24.22 -9.46
C LYS A 469 -51.88 -22.89 -8.73
N ALA A 470 -53.05 -22.28 -8.88
CA ALA A 470 -53.41 -21.05 -8.18
C ALA A 470 -53.45 -21.24 -6.66
N ASN A 471 -53.94 -22.38 -6.17
CA ASN A 471 -53.93 -22.68 -4.73
C ASN A 471 -52.50 -22.75 -4.18
N ILE A 472 -51.56 -23.35 -4.92
CA ILE A 472 -50.15 -23.45 -4.52
C ILE A 472 -49.49 -22.07 -4.53
N VAL A 473 -49.67 -21.27 -5.59
CA VAL A 473 -49.13 -19.89 -5.63
C VAL A 473 -49.66 -19.06 -4.48
N THR A 474 -50.98 -19.04 -4.25
CA THR A 474 -51.59 -18.29 -3.15
C THR A 474 -51.10 -18.79 -1.79
N GLY A 475 -50.92 -20.10 -1.61
CA GLY A 475 -50.39 -20.67 -0.37
C GLY A 475 -48.95 -20.27 -0.11
N VAL A 476 -48.05 -20.45 -1.08
CA VAL A 476 -46.62 -20.12 -0.94
C VAL A 476 -46.43 -18.61 -0.76
N VAL A 477 -46.99 -17.80 -1.64
CA VAL A 477 -46.85 -16.34 -1.61
C VAL A 477 -47.57 -15.74 -0.41
N GLY A 478 -48.86 -16.06 -0.22
CA GLY A 478 -49.67 -15.55 0.89
C GLY A 478 -49.16 -16.00 2.25
N GLY A 479 -48.60 -17.20 2.33
CA GLY A 479 -47.93 -17.72 3.50
C GLY A 479 -46.69 -16.94 3.89
N LEU A 480 -45.79 -16.68 2.93
CA LEU A 480 -44.59 -15.88 3.17
C LEU A 480 -44.93 -14.45 3.59
N TYR A 481 -46.03 -13.87 3.11
CA TYR A 481 -46.53 -12.57 3.59
C TYR A 481 -46.85 -12.57 5.10
N LEU A 482 -47.27 -13.70 5.66
CA LEU A 482 -47.54 -13.85 7.09
C LEU A 482 -46.27 -14.10 7.93
N GLN A 483 -45.13 -14.35 7.28
CA GLN A 483 -43.85 -14.64 7.90
C GLN A 483 -42.87 -13.47 7.87
N LYS A 484 -43.41 -12.24 7.81
CA LYS A 484 -42.62 -11.01 7.76
C LYS A 484 -41.53 -10.95 8.82
N ALA A 485 -41.84 -11.32 10.08
CA ALA A 485 -40.88 -11.30 11.17
C ALA A 485 -39.70 -12.28 10.97
N GLN A 486 -39.95 -13.44 10.37
CA GLN A 486 -38.90 -14.41 10.04
C GLN A 486 -38.02 -13.92 8.89
N ILE A 487 -38.63 -13.28 7.88
CA ILE A 487 -37.88 -12.64 6.77
C ILE A 487 -36.99 -11.53 7.32
N GLU A 488 -37.50 -10.67 8.21
CA GLU A 488 -36.71 -9.63 8.88
C GLU A 488 -35.53 -10.23 9.66
N LYS A 489 -35.74 -11.35 10.37
CA LYS A 489 -34.67 -12.05 11.10
C LYS A 489 -33.63 -12.68 10.16
N ALA A 490 -34.03 -13.19 9.01
CA ALA A 490 -33.11 -13.80 8.04
C ALA A 490 -32.11 -12.76 7.49
N VAL A 491 -32.56 -11.53 7.24
CA VAL A 491 -31.71 -10.43 6.78
C VAL A 491 -30.63 -10.07 7.82
N LEU A 492 -30.93 -10.15 9.11
CA LEU A 492 -29.94 -9.92 10.17
C LEU A 492 -28.77 -10.92 10.12
N GLY A 493 -28.96 -12.11 9.53
CA GLY A 493 -27.90 -13.09 9.32
C GLY A 493 -26.77 -12.61 8.39
N VAL A 494 -26.95 -11.52 7.64
CA VAL A 494 -25.95 -10.94 6.74
C VAL A 494 -24.94 -10.06 7.50
N VAL A 495 -25.30 -9.56 8.69
CA VAL A 495 -24.47 -8.61 9.46
C VAL A 495 -23.05 -9.12 9.72
N PRO A 496 -22.80 -10.39 10.14
CA PRO A 496 -21.44 -10.87 10.36
C PRO A 496 -20.56 -10.81 9.10
N SER A 497 -21.10 -11.12 7.92
CA SER A 497 -20.35 -11.04 6.66
C SER A 497 -20.02 -9.59 6.31
N LEU A 498 -20.97 -8.67 6.51
CA LEU A 498 -20.75 -7.23 6.34
C LEU A 498 -19.64 -6.72 7.28
N MET A 499 -19.62 -7.15 8.55
CA MET A 499 -18.57 -6.77 9.50
C MET A 499 -17.20 -7.27 9.03
N LYS A 500 -17.08 -8.53 8.60
CA LYS A 500 -15.81 -9.08 8.10
C LYS A 500 -15.24 -8.30 6.92
N VAL A 501 -16.08 -7.89 5.97
CA VAL A 501 -15.66 -7.10 4.80
C VAL A 501 -15.08 -5.74 5.25
N VAL A 502 -15.73 -5.09 6.22
CA VAL A 502 -15.25 -3.81 6.77
C VAL A 502 -13.96 -4.01 7.58
N GLU A 503 -13.89 -5.04 8.42
CA GLU A 503 -12.71 -5.40 9.20
C GLU A 503 -11.50 -5.68 8.31
N GLU A 504 -11.67 -6.44 7.22
CA GLU A 504 -10.62 -6.70 6.23
C GLU A 504 -10.13 -5.43 5.56
N GLY A 505 -11.03 -4.50 5.24
CA GLY A 505 -10.67 -3.18 4.74
C GLY A 505 -9.84 -2.35 5.73
N LEU A 506 -9.96 -2.61 7.04
CA LEU A 506 -9.30 -1.89 8.14
C LEU A 506 -8.05 -2.59 8.69
N LYS A 507 -7.67 -3.77 8.18
CA LYS A 507 -6.41 -4.46 8.57
C LYS A 507 -5.19 -3.63 8.18
N SER A 508 -4.06 -3.87 8.88
CA SER A 508 -2.78 -3.19 8.65
C SER A 508 -2.45 -3.08 7.16
N ARG A 509 -2.39 -1.84 6.65
CA ARG A 509 -1.95 -1.57 5.28
C ARG A 509 -0.51 -1.10 5.33
N GLU A 510 0.33 -1.62 4.44
CA GLU A 510 1.54 -0.91 4.07
C GLU A 510 1.12 0.47 3.58
N THR A 511 1.67 1.53 4.18
CA THR A 511 1.33 2.91 3.79
C THR A 511 2.58 3.66 3.36
N PRO A 512 3.19 3.31 2.20
CA PRO A 512 4.37 3.99 1.69
C PRO A 512 4.20 5.51 1.58
N ARG A 513 2.96 5.97 1.31
CA ARG A 513 2.61 7.40 1.27
C ARG A 513 2.68 8.08 2.64
N LEU A 514 2.23 7.41 3.69
CA LEU A 514 2.32 7.95 5.05
C LEU A 514 3.78 7.97 5.50
N ALA A 515 4.53 6.90 5.24
CA ALA A 515 5.96 6.85 5.52
C ALA A 515 6.72 8.03 4.92
N ARG A 516 6.46 8.37 3.64
CA ARG A 516 7.05 9.54 2.98
C ARG A 516 6.56 10.88 3.56
N LEU A 517 5.28 10.99 3.92
CA LEU A 517 4.75 12.21 4.54
C LEU A 517 5.41 12.50 5.90
N LEU A 518 5.74 11.44 6.64
CA LEU A 518 6.31 11.52 7.97
C LEU A 518 7.84 11.62 7.96
N TRP A 519 8.49 11.31 6.84
CA TRP A 519 9.94 11.30 6.71
C TRP A 519 10.48 12.61 6.11
N PRO A 520 11.25 13.42 6.86
CA PRO A 520 11.65 14.76 6.43
C PRO A 520 12.96 14.79 5.63
N LEU A 521 13.62 13.64 5.44
CA LEU A 521 14.96 13.56 4.84
C LEU A 521 14.90 13.04 3.40
N PRO A 522 15.76 13.54 2.49
CA PRO A 522 15.84 13.09 1.11
C PRO A 522 16.66 11.79 0.96
N VAL A 523 16.46 10.85 1.88
CA VAL A 523 17.12 9.53 1.89
C VAL A 523 16.09 8.42 1.79
N LEU A 524 16.55 7.17 1.63
CA LEU A 524 15.66 6.01 1.62
C LEU A 524 14.82 5.97 2.91
N VAL A 525 13.51 5.83 2.75
CA VAL A 525 12.55 5.77 3.86
C VAL A 525 12.63 4.37 4.49
N PRO A 526 12.66 4.26 5.83
CA PRO A 526 12.53 2.98 6.51
C PRO A 526 11.23 2.26 6.12
N ASP A 527 11.27 0.93 6.09
CA ASP A 527 10.08 0.12 5.84
C ASP A 527 9.18 0.17 7.09
N MET A 528 7.96 0.71 6.92
CA MET A 528 7.05 0.96 8.03
C MET A 528 5.58 0.70 7.72
N SER A 529 4.86 0.23 8.73
CA SER A 529 3.41 0.02 8.73
C SER A 529 2.79 0.57 10.01
N ILE A 530 1.47 0.71 10.02
CA ILE A 530 0.71 1.13 11.20
C ILE A 530 -0.33 0.07 11.57
N ALA A 531 -0.53 -0.13 12.87
CA ALA A 531 -1.52 -1.06 13.39
C ALA A 531 -2.27 -0.41 14.56
N PRO A 532 -3.60 -0.53 14.65
CA PRO A 532 -4.34 0.03 15.78
C PRO A 532 -3.95 -0.69 17.07
N SER A 533 -3.66 0.08 18.13
CA SER A 533 -3.23 -0.41 19.44
C SER A 533 -4.29 -0.13 20.52
N GLN A 534 -4.99 1.00 20.40
CA GLN A 534 -6.07 1.36 21.31
C GLN A 534 -7.28 1.89 20.54
N VAL A 535 -8.46 1.63 21.09
CA VAL A 535 -9.72 2.19 20.61
C VAL A 535 -10.58 2.65 21.77
N ARG A 536 -11.21 3.82 21.61
CA ARG A 536 -12.23 4.32 22.52
C ARG A 536 -13.33 4.99 21.72
N THR A 537 -14.57 4.76 22.16
CA THR A 537 -15.72 5.48 21.61
C THR A 537 -16.46 6.20 22.71
N ASP A 538 -16.95 7.39 22.41
CA ASP A 538 -17.82 8.17 23.27
C ASP A 538 -19.00 8.75 22.50
N LYS A 539 -19.86 9.49 23.19
CA LYS A 539 -21.05 10.13 22.59
C LYS A 539 -20.72 11.17 21.49
N ASN A 540 -19.46 11.58 21.38
CA ASN A 540 -18.97 12.57 20.42
C ASN A 540 -18.13 11.93 19.30
N GLY A 541 -17.82 10.63 19.32
CA GLY A 541 -17.13 9.95 18.21
C GLY A 541 -16.16 8.84 18.63
N LEU A 542 -15.26 8.50 17.70
CA LEU A 542 -14.23 7.46 17.76
C LEU A 542 -12.85 8.06 18.02
N SER A 543 -12.06 7.44 18.89
CA SER A 543 -10.64 7.69 19.04
C SER A 543 -9.86 6.39 18.83
N LEU A 544 -8.86 6.43 17.97
CA LEU A 544 -7.93 5.35 17.69
C LEU A 544 -6.52 5.84 18.00
N VAL A 545 -5.70 4.94 18.51
CA VAL A 545 -4.25 5.10 18.63
C VAL A 545 -3.63 3.95 17.87
N PHE A 546 -2.50 4.22 17.20
CA PHE A 546 -1.79 3.26 16.39
C PHE A 546 -0.34 3.14 16.86
N ASP A 547 0.13 1.90 16.86
CA ASP A 547 1.54 1.58 16.88
C ASP A 547 2.12 1.82 15.49
N MET A 548 3.37 2.27 15.45
CA MET A 548 4.17 2.32 14.25
C MET A 548 5.13 1.12 14.28
N GLN A 549 5.03 0.30 13.26
CA GLN A 549 5.86 -0.88 13.08
C GLN A 549 6.95 -0.55 12.07
N VAL A 550 8.21 -0.78 12.42
CA VAL A 550 9.38 -0.46 11.59
C VAL A 550 10.19 -1.73 11.42
N ARG A 551 10.57 -2.06 10.18
CA ARG A 551 11.47 -3.19 9.92
C ARG A 551 12.90 -2.70 9.79
N THR A 552 13.78 -3.24 10.63
CA THR A 552 15.22 -2.90 10.67
C THR A 552 16.07 -4.11 10.34
N GLY A 553 17.34 -3.93 9.96
CA GLY A 553 18.26 -5.01 9.63
C GLY A 553 18.87 -5.70 10.86
N LEU A 554 18.87 -7.04 10.90
CA LEU A 554 19.40 -7.85 12.02
C LEU A 554 20.91 -7.65 12.30
N GLY A 555 21.65 -7.05 11.36
CA GLY A 555 23.11 -6.91 11.42
C GLY A 555 23.64 -5.69 12.17
N VAL A 556 22.78 -4.75 12.62
CA VAL A 556 23.26 -3.41 13.03
C VAL A 556 23.04 -3.05 14.50
N HIS A 557 22.60 -3.99 15.34
CA HIS A 557 22.63 -3.79 16.78
C HIS A 557 24.04 -4.03 17.35
N THR A 558 24.94 -3.06 17.19
CA THR A 558 25.88 -2.76 18.28
C THR A 558 25.07 -1.98 19.32
N GLN A 559 24.63 -2.68 20.36
CA GLN A 559 24.06 -2.05 21.56
C GLN A 559 24.99 -0.94 22.06
N ASP A 560 24.52 0.32 22.09
CA ASP A 560 24.70 1.22 23.25
C ASP A 560 24.18 2.67 23.13
N GLU A 561 23.66 3.16 21.98
CA GLU A 561 23.10 4.53 21.94
C GLU A 561 21.56 4.56 21.95
N SER A 562 21.04 4.99 23.12
CA SER A 562 19.66 5.24 23.50
C SER A 562 18.77 5.85 22.42
N THR A 563 17.85 5.06 21.85
CA THR A 563 16.63 5.61 21.22
C THR A 563 15.90 6.45 22.27
N SER A 564 15.59 7.71 21.98
CA SER A 564 14.79 8.52 22.91
C SER A 564 13.44 7.84 23.13
N PRO A 565 12.95 7.69 24.37
CA PRO A 565 11.66 7.07 24.61
C PRO A 565 10.57 7.88 23.90
N VAL A 566 9.80 7.18 23.06
CA VAL A 566 8.60 7.77 22.45
C VAL A 566 7.60 8.05 23.56
N GLN A 567 7.02 9.24 23.57
CA GLN A 567 5.91 9.55 24.47
C GLN A 567 4.61 9.01 23.85
N PRO A 568 4.02 7.93 24.42
CA PRO A 568 2.86 7.29 23.82
C PRO A 568 1.59 8.12 23.99
N PHE A 569 0.70 8.06 23.00
CA PHE A 569 -0.67 8.53 23.16
C PHE A 569 -1.45 7.60 24.09
N ALA A 570 -2.09 8.16 25.10
CA ALA A 570 -3.19 7.48 25.78
C ALA A 570 -4.50 7.87 25.09
N VAL A 571 -5.25 6.88 24.59
CA VAL A 571 -6.56 7.14 23.96
C VAL A 571 -7.51 7.87 24.90
N ALA A 572 -7.30 7.72 26.22
CA ALA A 572 -8.05 8.38 27.28
C ALA A 572 -7.91 9.91 27.27
N ASP A 573 -6.74 10.41 26.88
CA ASP A 573 -6.34 11.80 26.99
C ASP A 573 -6.66 12.60 25.72
N LEU A 574 -7.04 11.91 24.63
CA LEU A 574 -7.43 12.55 23.38
C LEU A 574 -8.71 13.39 23.53
N SER A 575 -8.74 14.54 22.84
CA SER A 575 -9.83 15.50 22.93
C SER A 575 -11.18 14.91 22.49
N SER A 576 -12.27 15.40 23.09
CA SER A 576 -13.63 14.99 22.73
C SER A 576 -14.19 15.76 21.53
N SER A 577 -13.32 16.16 20.58
CA SER A 577 -13.69 16.93 19.39
C SER A 577 -14.76 16.20 18.58
N ARG A 578 -15.63 16.99 17.93
CA ARG A 578 -16.61 16.49 16.94
C ARG A 578 -16.04 16.45 15.53
N LYS A 579 -14.87 17.05 15.31
CA LYS A 579 -14.14 17.08 14.04
C LYS A 579 -13.18 15.89 13.93
N LEU A 580 -12.46 15.83 12.81
CA LEU A 580 -11.38 14.88 12.61
C LEU A 580 -10.07 15.49 13.12
N ASN A 581 -9.40 14.85 14.07
CA ASN A 581 -8.05 15.25 14.48
C ASN A 581 -7.08 14.09 14.24
N PHE A 582 -5.93 14.37 13.64
CA PHE A 582 -4.81 13.46 13.53
C PHE A 582 -3.67 13.96 14.40
N GLY A 583 -3.02 13.08 15.15
CA GLY A 583 -1.89 13.41 16.00
C GLY A 583 -0.68 12.52 15.71
N LEU A 584 0.51 13.10 15.76
CA LEU A 584 1.78 12.38 15.61
C LEU A 584 2.76 12.80 16.71
N ALA A 585 3.32 11.81 17.41
CA ALA A 585 4.41 12.05 18.35
C ALA A 585 5.70 12.38 17.58
N LEU A 586 6.24 13.59 17.73
CA LEU A 586 7.46 14.02 17.03
C LEU A 586 8.70 13.21 17.45
N SER A 587 8.68 12.66 18.67
CA SER A 587 9.73 11.74 19.15
C SER A 587 9.84 10.48 18.28
N ALA A 588 8.74 10.00 17.69
CA ALA A 588 8.75 8.86 16.78
C ALA A 588 9.57 9.14 15.52
N ILE A 589 9.49 10.37 14.98
CA ILE A 589 10.28 10.80 13.81
C ILE A 589 11.78 10.73 14.14
N ASN A 590 12.17 11.14 15.34
CA ASN A 590 13.58 11.06 15.78
C ASN A 590 14.04 9.59 15.88
N THR A 591 13.20 8.70 16.43
CA THR A 591 13.51 7.26 16.52
C THR A 591 13.62 6.61 15.14
N LEU A 592 12.78 7.01 14.17
CA LEU A 592 12.94 6.60 12.77
C LEU A 592 14.29 7.08 12.20
N GLY A 593 14.73 8.28 12.57
CA GLY A 593 16.07 8.80 12.29
C GLY A 593 17.17 7.87 12.80
N ASP A 594 17.05 7.38 14.03
CA ASP A 594 18.00 6.44 14.62
C ASP A 594 18.03 5.12 13.84
N PHE A 595 16.86 4.56 13.48
CA PHE A 595 16.78 3.34 12.66
C PHE A 595 17.39 3.52 11.28
N ALA A 596 17.15 4.64 10.60
CA ALA A 596 17.76 4.89 9.29
C ALA A 596 19.28 5.04 9.36
N ILE A 597 19.82 5.59 10.45
CA ILE A 597 21.28 5.64 10.68
C ILE A 597 21.84 4.24 10.89
N GLN A 598 21.17 3.43 11.72
CA GLN A 598 21.56 2.05 11.99
C GLN A 598 21.54 1.22 10.71
N ASP A 599 20.46 1.25 9.94
CA ASP A 599 20.35 0.51 8.69
C ASP A 599 21.23 1.06 7.54
N GLY A 600 22.01 2.12 7.79
CA GLY A 600 22.89 2.74 6.80
C GLY A 600 22.13 3.49 5.69
N LEU A 601 20.83 3.71 5.87
CA LEU A 601 19.96 4.43 4.93
C LEU A 601 20.16 5.95 5.00
N ALA A 602 20.74 6.47 6.09
CA ALA A 602 20.93 7.90 6.31
C ALA A 602 22.15 8.50 5.59
N TYR A 603 22.37 8.11 4.33
CA TYR A 603 23.40 8.63 3.42
C TYR A 603 22.78 8.99 2.07
N VAL A 604 23.23 10.10 1.47
CA VAL A 604 22.86 10.48 0.10
C VAL A 604 24.04 11.13 -0.61
N ASN A 605 24.26 10.77 -1.87
CA ASN A 605 25.22 11.47 -2.71
C ASN A 605 24.63 12.82 -3.14
N VAL A 606 25.41 13.91 -3.03
CA VAL A 606 24.91 15.26 -3.29
C VAL A 606 24.45 15.48 -4.74
N GLN A 607 24.98 14.69 -5.68
CA GLN A 607 24.62 14.72 -7.10
C GLN A 607 23.39 13.86 -7.45
N ASP A 608 22.84 13.12 -6.48
CA ASP A 608 21.54 12.45 -6.61
C ASP A 608 20.39 13.28 -6.02
N LEU A 609 20.72 14.39 -5.36
CA LEU A 609 19.71 15.34 -4.91
C LEU A 609 19.20 16.14 -6.13
N PRO A 610 17.90 16.50 -6.19
CA PRO A 610 17.30 17.19 -7.33
C PRO A 610 17.76 18.66 -7.50
N SER A 611 18.81 19.09 -6.81
CA SER A 611 19.28 20.48 -6.75
C SER A 611 20.73 20.58 -7.18
N GLN A 612 20.96 21.38 -8.23
CA GLN A 612 22.30 21.68 -8.73
C GLN A 612 23.18 22.29 -7.64
N GLN A 613 22.62 23.13 -6.77
CA GLN A 613 23.36 23.85 -5.73
C GLN A 613 24.01 22.91 -4.70
N LEU A 614 23.33 21.82 -4.34
CA LEU A 614 23.92 20.80 -3.48
C LEU A 614 24.88 19.91 -4.28
N ALA A 615 24.55 19.61 -5.54
CA ALA A 615 25.46 18.87 -6.43
C ALA A 615 26.80 19.60 -6.64
N ASP A 616 26.81 20.93 -6.61
CA ASP A 616 28.02 21.76 -6.75
C ASP A 616 29.05 21.51 -5.63
N LEU A 617 28.63 20.95 -4.48
CA LEU A 617 29.56 20.50 -3.44
C LEU A 617 30.52 19.38 -3.93
N ALA A 618 30.16 18.71 -5.03
CA ALA A 618 31.00 17.71 -5.68
C ALA A 618 31.90 18.27 -6.80
N GLU A 619 31.79 19.56 -7.13
CA GLU A 619 32.60 20.14 -8.21
C GLU A 619 34.09 20.21 -7.80
N PRO A 620 35.03 19.89 -8.71
CA PRO A 620 36.47 19.87 -8.41
C PRO A 620 36.98 21.17 -7.80
N ASP A 621 36.52 22.32 -8.28
CA ASP A 621 36.89 23.64 -7.78
C ASP A 621 36.40 23.87 -6.34
N VAL A 622 35.22 23.37 -6.01
CA VAL A 622 34.66 23.46 -4.65
C VAL A 622 35.44 22.54 -3.73
N LEU A 623 35.66 21.29 -4.11
CA LEU A 623 36.42 20.33 -3.31
C LEU A 623 37.88 20.76 -3.10
N HIS A 624 38.53 21.35 -4.11
CA HIS A 624 39.87 21.94 -3.97
C HIS A 624 39.88 23.07 -2.93
N ARG A 625 38.85 23.93 -2.91
CA ARG A 625 38.77 24.97 -1.87
C ARG A 625 38.54 24.41 -0.47
N LEU A 626 37.76 23.33 -0.35
CA LEU A 626 37.51 22.68 0.94
C LEU A 626 38.73 21.90 1.45
N PHE A 627 39.47 21.26 0.55
CA PHE A 627 40.61 20.38 0.85
C PHE A 627 41.80 20.66 -0.08
N PRO A 628 42.44 21.83 0.03
CA PRO A 628 43.44 22.30 -0.94
C PRO A 628 44.70 21.43 -1.00
N ASP A 629 45.02 20.73 0.10
CA ASP A 629 46.19 19.85 0.18
C ASP A 629 45.93 18.45 -0.40
N ASP A 630 44.65 18.04 -0.52
CA ASP A 630 44.25 16.68 -0.89
C ASP A 630 43.59 16.58 -2.28
N VAL A 631 42.95 17.66 -2.76
CA VAL A 631 42.17 17.70 -4.01
C VAL A 631 42.81 18.68 -5.00
N LYS A 632 42.87 18.32 -6.29
CA LYS A 632 43.31 19.24 -7.35
C LYS A 632 42.11 19.80 -8.13
N VAL A 633 42.29 20.98 -8.71
CA VAL A 633 41.29 21.73 -9.49
C VAL A 633 40.73 20.92 -10.67
N ASP A 634 41.51 20.01 -11.26
CA ASP A 634 41.13 19.18 -12.41
C ASP A 634 40.70 17.75 -12.04
N ASP A 635 40.56 17.45 -10.74
CA ASP A 635 40.29 16.11 -10.24
C ASP A 635 38.78 15.83 -10.13
N THR A 636 38.23 15.09 -11.09
CA THR A 636 36.79 14.80 -11.19
C THR A 636 36.38 13.45 -10.57
N ASP A 637 37.32 12.69 -10.00
CA ASP A 637 37.09 11.32 -9.53
C ASP A 637 36.65 11.27 -8.06
N TRP A 638 35.58 12.01 -7.71
CA TRP A 638 35.08 12.12 -6.34
C TRP A 638 33.61 11.72 -6.22
N ASN A 639 33.33 10.85 -5.24
CA ASN A 639 32.01 10.63 -4.69
C ASN A 639 31.84 11.52 -3.46
N VAL A 640 30.88 12.43 -3.52
CA VAL A 640 30.59 13.35 -2.42
C VAL A 640 29.20 13.09 -1.88
N GLY A 641 29.11 12.85 -0.58
CA GLY A 641 27.85 12.52 0.07
C GLY A 641 27.67 13.21 1.41
N LEU A 642 26.41 13.28 1.82
CA LEU A 642 25.99 13.74 3.14
C LEU A 642 25.50 12.53 3.94
N ARG A 643 26.00 12.41 5.16
CA ARG A 643 25.60 11.35 6.11
C ARG A 643 25.10 11.95 7.40
N LEU A 644 24.00 11.42 7.93
CA LEU A 644 23.62 11.70 9.32
C LEU A 644 24.37 10.74 10.24
N ILE A 645 25.03 11.31 11.25
CA ILE A 645 25.75 10.54 12.28
C ILE A 645 24.91 10.43 13.55
N LYS A 646 24.12 11.45 13.85
CA LYS A 646 23.12 11.43 14.93
C LYS A 646 21.76 11.86 14.39
N SER A 647 20.70 11.29 14.94
CA SER A 647 19.35 11.64 14.55
C SER A 647 19.04 13.12 14.78
N PHE A 648 18.23 13.68 13.89
CA PHE A 648 17.76 15.05 13.96
C PHE A 648 16.65 15.19 15.00
N LYS A 649 16.36 16.43 15.38
CA LYS A 649 15.27 16.78 16.29
C LYS A 649 14.35 17.78 15.63
N ILE A 650 13.05 17.58 15.80
CA ILE A 650 12.02 18.54 15.38
C ILE A 650 11.36 19.11 16.62
N GLN A 651 11.27 20.44 16.69
CA GLN A 651 10.59 21.12 17.79
C GLN A 651 9.84 22.36 17.31
N ALA A 652 8.71 22.67 17.94
CA ALA A 652 8.06 23.95 17.73
C ALA A 652 8.86 25.05 18.40
N VAL A 653 9.03 26.17 17.70
CA VAL A 653 9.58 27.39 18.27
C VAL A 653 8.44 28.16 18.93
N PRO A 654 8.54 28.52 20.23
CA PRO A 654 7.50 29.30 20.89
C PRO A 654 7.26 30.63 20.15
N GLN A 655 6.01 30.89 19.78
CA GLN A 655 5.59 32.14 19.15
C GLN A 655 4.46 32.80 19.96
N GLU A 656 4.49 34.12 20.07
CA GLU A 656 3.37 34.88 20.64
C GLU A 656 2.24 35.04 19.61
N ASN A 657 1.06 34.45 19.89
CA ASN A 657 -0.24 34.74 19.26
C ASN A 657 -0.25 34.87 17.72
N ARG A 658 0.08 33.78 17.00
CA ARG A 658 -0.21 33.65 15.56
C ARG A 658 -0.90 32.31 15.27
N PRO A 659 -2.24 32.26 15.27
CA PRO A 659 -2.97 30.99 15.15
C PRO A 659 -2.89 30.33 13.77
N ASP A 660 -2.50 31.08 12.73
CA ASP A 660 -2.39 30.62 11.34
C ASP A 660 -0.91 30.43 10.90
N GLU A 661 0.03 30.50 11.85
CA GLU A 661 1.46 30.35 11.61
C GLU A 661 2.04 29.34 12.61
N LEU A 662 2.84 28.40 12.11
CA LEU A 662 3.67 27.57 12.96
C LEU A 662 5.13 27.67 12.54
N LEU A 663 6.00 27.93 13.51
CA LEU A 663 7.44 27.88 13.34
C LEU A 663 8.00 26.59 13.93
N ILE A 664 8.68 25.83 13.10
CA ILE A 664 9.35 24.58 13.43
C ILE A 664 10.86 24.79 13.29
N GLU A 665 11.63 24.26 14.22
CA GLU A 665 13.08 24.13 14.11
C GLU A 665 13.46 22.66 13.90
N ILE A 666 14.27 22.41 12.88
CA ILE A 666 14.97 21.15 12.66
C ILE A 666 16.40 21.35 13.13
N GLU A 667 16.83 20.55 14.11
CA GLU A 667 18.21 20.51 14.61
C GLU A 667 18.87 19.19 14.22
N VAL A 668 19.90 19.26 13.39
CA VAL A 668 20.79 18.14 13.08
C VAL A 668 22.05 18.30 13.93
N PRO A 669 22.19 17.55 15.04
CA PRO A 669 23.29 17.76 15.97
C PRO A 669 24.64 17.28 15.41
N HIS A 670 24.63 16.29 14.51
CA HIS A 670 25.85 15.75 13.92
C HIS A 670 25.57 15.10 12.54
N ALA A 671 26.10 15.73 11.50
CA ALA A 671 26.16 15.23 10.14
C ALA A 671 27.59 15.31 9.61
N ARG A 672 27.85 14.66 8.48
CA ARG A 672 29.15 14.60 7.83
C ARG A 672 29.02 14.84 6.34
N LEU A 673 29.86 15.73 5.79
CA LEU A 673 30.21 15.73 4.38
C LEU A 673 31.36 14.75 4.19
N GLU A 674 31.17 13.75 3.33
CA GLU A 674 32.17 12.73 2.98
C GLU A 674 32.54 12.91 1.52
N ALA A 675 33.83 13.08 1.23
CA ALA A 675 34.37 13.05 -0.13
C ALA A 675 35.37 11.91 -0.24
N ALA A 676 35.08 10.90 -1.04
CA ALA A 676 35.96 9.74 -1.26
C ALA A 676 36.15 9.51 -2.75
N ARG A 677 37.32 9.00 -3.15
CA ARG A 677 37.51 8.55 -4.53
C ARG A 677 36.67 7.32 -4.79
N GLN A 678 36.27 7.12 -6.04
CA GLN A 678 35.36 6.02 -6.42
C GLN A 678 35.86 4.63 -6.00
N ASN A 679 37.17 4.45 -5.85
CA ASN A 679 37.82 3.16 -5.56
C ASN A 679 38.59 3.10 -4.22
N THR A 680 38.37 4.03 -3.29
CA THR A 680 39.11 4.04 -2.00
C THR A 680 38.21 4.14 -0.79
N GLN A 681 38.60 3.46 0.31
CA GLN A 681 37.92 3.58 1.60
C GLN A 681 38.35 4.82 2.40
N GLU A 682 39.51 5.41 2.11
CA GLU A 682 39.91 6.69 2.69
C GLU A 682 39.18 7.84 2.02
N GLY A 683 38.47 8.64 2.82
CA GLY A 683 37.74 9.82 2.38
C GLY A 683 38.05 11.02 3.27
N LEU A 684 37.96 12.20 2.67
CA LEU A 684 38.02 13.49 3.31
C LEU A 684 36.66 13.77 3.96
N ASN A 685 36.66 14.24 5.21
CA ASN A 685 35.43 14.41 5.97
C ASN A 685 35.38 15.77 6.65
N ILE A 686 34.18 16.38 6.66
CA ILE A 686 33.87 17.53 7.50
C ILE A 686 32.62 17.20 8.30
N ASP A 687 32.78 17.06 9.62
CA ASP A 687 31.66 16.92 10.55
C ASP A 687 31.05 18.29 10.83
N PHE A 688 29.73 18.37 10.92
CA PHE A 688 29.03 19.64 11.16
C PHE A 688 27.69 19.44 11.88
N SER A 689 27.14 20.54 12.41
CA SER A 689 25.76 20.63 12.87
C SER A 689 24.99 21.64 12.03
N LEU A 690 23.69 21.41 11.88
CA LEU A 690 22.77 22.28 11.13
C LEU A 690 21.53 22.60 11.97
N LYS A 691 21.11 23.87 11.98
CA LYS A 691 19.78 24.28 12.43
C LYS A 691 19.05 25.01 11.32
N GLN A 692 17.81 24.64 11.08
CA GLN A 692 16.96 25.23 10.06
C GLN A 692 15.56 25.48 10.63
N GLN A 693 15.04 26.70 10.41
CA GLN A 693 13.67 27.03 10.77
C GLN A 693 12.75 26.98 9.55
N ILE A 694 11.57 26.40 9.74
CA ILE A 694 10.51 26.28 8.74
C ILE A 694 9.28 26.94 9.31
N GLN A 695 8.74 27.89 8.56
CA GLN A 695 7.48 28.54 8.84
C GLN A 695 6.40 27.90 7.96
N LEU A 696 5.33 27.44 8.61
CA LEU A 696 4.15 26.88 7.97
C LEU A 696 3.01 27.87 8.12
N THR A 697 2.43 28.30 7.01
CA THR A 697 1.25 29.20 6.99
C THR A 697 0.15 28.61 6.12
N THR A 698 -1.09 28.93 6.46
CA THR A 698 -2.25 28.53 5.64
C THR A 698 -2.72 29.69 4.78
N LEU A 699 -2.77 29.47 3.46
CA LEU A 699 -3.53 30.34 2.55
C LEU A 699 -5.01 30.00 2.68
N LYS A 700 -5.86 31.03 2.80
CA LYS A 700 -7.31 30.88 2.89
C LYS A 700 -8.00 31.48 1.68
N THR A 701 -8.89 30.74 1.04
CA THR A 701 -9.79 31.19 -0.03
C THR A 701 -11.21 31.19 0.53
N ASP A 702 -11.91 32.33 0.49
CA ASP A 702 -13.24 32.52 1.10
C ASP A 702 -13.31 32.11 2.59
N GLY A 703 -12.20 32.29 3.32
CA GLY A 703 -12.08 31.92 4.73
C GLY A 703 -11.79 30.45 5.01
N ILE A 704 -11.67 29.62 3.97
CA ILE A 704 -11.36 28.19 4.06
C ILE A 704 -9.89 27.98 3.68
N PRO A 705 -9.09 27.24 4.48
CA PRO A 705 -7.72 26.90 4.09
C PRO A 705 -7.71 26.13 2.76
N SER A 706 -6.98 26.67 1.78
CA SER A 706 -6.88 26.13 0.42
C SER A 706 -5.49 25.60 0.10
N ALA A 707 -4.44 26.20 0.66
CA ALA A 707 -3.07 25.74 0.51
C ALA A 707 -2.26 25.89 1.80
N LEU A 708 -1.31 24.99 2.01
CA LEU A 708 -0.24 25.15 2.97
C LEU A 708 0.95 25.78 2.25
N ILE A 709 1.45 26.87 2.79
CA ILE A 709 2.68 27.50 2.32
C ILE A 709 3.77 27.09 3.31
N ILE A 710 4.78 26.42 2.76
CA ILE A 710 5.98 26.04 3.50
C ILE A 710 7.05 27.07 3.13
N THR A 711 7.51 27.83 4.12
CA THR A 711 8.56 28.82 3.97
C THR A 711 9.76 28.40 4.79
N TRP A 712 10.85 28.04 4.12
CA TRP A 712 12.12 27.83 4.80
C TRP A 712 12.72 29.19 5.11
N LEU A 713 12.97 29.49 6.38
CA LEU A 713 13.53 30.79 6.73
C LEU A 713 14.97 30.89 6.23
N PRO A 714 15.32 31.98 5.51
CA PRO A 714 16.69 32.19 5.07
C PRO A 714 17.53 32.45 6.32
N ASN A 715 18.77 31.95 6.35
CA ASN A 715 19.72 31.93 7.48
C ASN A 715 19.69 30.66 8.35
N PRO A 716 20.00 29.47 7.80
CA PRO A 716 20.36 28.33 8.63
C PRO A 716 21.60 28.65 9.49
N GLU A 717 21.71 27.98 10.64
CA GLU A 717 22.98 27.88 11.36
C GLU A 717 23.71 26.63 10.90
N VAL A 718 24.90 26.79 10.33
CA VAL A 718 25.81 25.70 9.98
C VAL A 718 27.08 25.92 10.78
N LYS A 719 27.52 24.88 11.51
CA LYS A 719 28.76 24.94 12.30
C LYS A 719 29.57 23.69 12.08
N ALA A 720 30.77 23.85 11.54
CA ALA A 720 31.71 22.76 11.38
C ALA A 720 32.29 22.36 12.75
N GLN A 721 32.34 21.06 12.99
CA GLN A 721 32.94 20.48 14.18
C GLN A 721 34.44 20.32 13.94
N ARG A 722 35.22 21.24 14.51
CA ARG A 722 36.68 21.26 14.39
C ARG A 722 37.27 20.11 15.22
N GLN A 723 37.46 18.94 14.62
CA GLN A 723 38.19 17.83 15.23
C GLN A 723 39.70 18.02 15.00
N ASN A 724 40.51 17.71 16.01
CA ASN A 724 41.99 17.74 15.94
C ASN A 724 42.53 16.58 15.09
N MET A 725 42.22 16.53 13.79
CA MET A 725 42.72 15.52 12.86
C MET A 725 43.74 16.10 11.89
N ASN A 726 44.70 15.27 11.48
CA ASN A 726 45.93 15.59 10.74
C ASN A 726 45.77 16.14 9.30
N ARG A 727 44.57 16.54 8.86
CA ARG A 727 44.32 17.06 7.49
C ARG A 727 43.62 18.42 7.52
N THR A 728 44.08 19.35 6.69
CA THR A 728 43.78 20.80 6.72
C THR A 728 42.51 21.14 5.94
N ALA A 729 41.35 20.69 6.42
CA ALA A 729 40.06 21.11 5.87
C ALA A 729 39.80 22.61 6.12
N GLN A 730 39.26 23.32 5.12
CA GLN A 730 38.88 24.73 5.23
C GLN A 730 37.46 24.86 5.81
N TYR A 731 37.34 24.79 7.13
CA TYR A 731 36.05 24.79 7.83
C TYR A 731 35.19 26.06 7.60
N ASP A 732 35.81 27.24 7.55
CA ASP A 732 35.07 28.50 7.34
C ASP A 732 34.53 28.60 5.90
N GLU A 733 35.30 28.10 4.92
CA GLU A 733 34.87 27.98 3.52
C GLU A 733 33.73 26.96 3.40
N PHE A 734 33.82 25.83 4.10
CA PHE A 734 32.74 24.84 4.16
C PHE A 734 31.46 25.44 4.74
N GLU A 735 31.53 26.08 5.91
CA GLU A 735 30.35 26.69 6.55
C GLU A 735 29.68 27.68 5.61
N THR A 736 30.46 28.50 4.90
CA THR A 736 29.95 29.48 3.93
C THR A 736 29.34 28.80 2.71
N THR A 737 30.07 27.87 2.10
CA THR A 737 29.64 27.18 0.86
C THR A 737 28.41 26.33 1.10
N PHE A 738 28.42 25.50 2.16
CA PHE A 738 27.29 24.65 2.52
C PHE A 738 26.07 25.49 2.92
N LYS A 739 26.26 26.57 3.71
CA LYS A 739 25.17 27.47 4.07
C LYS A 739 24.52 28.10 2.83
N THR A 740 25.31 28.54 1.86
CA THR A 740 24.80 29.09 0.60
C THR A 740 24.01 28.05 -0.17
N ALA A 741 24.62 26.89 -0.44
CA ALA A 741 23.97 25.78 -1.17
C ALA A 741 22.67 25.32 -0.48
N TRP A 742 22.70 25.14 0.85
CA TRP A 742 21.53 24.79 1.65
C TRP A 742 20.45 25.87 1.62
N THR A 743 20.83 27.14 1.74
CA THR A 743 19.87 28.26 1.68
C THR A 743 19.22 28.32 0.30
N GLU A 744 19.99 28.25 -0.78
CA GLU A 744 19.45 28.26 -2.14
C GLU A 744 18.53 27.06 -2.40
N TRP A 745 18.93 25.87 -1.98
CA TRP A 745 18.08 24.67 -2.05
C TRP A 745 16.78 24.88 -1.27
N THR A 746 16.84 25.24 0.01
CA THR A 746 15.64 25.44 0.84
C THR A 746 14.75 26.58 0.34
N GLN A 747 15.32 27.66 -0.22
CA GLN A 747 14.55 28.72 -0.87
C GLN A 747 13.87 28.22 -2.16
N SER A 748 14.51 27.35 -2.95
CA SER A 748 13.87 26.72 -4.11
C SER A 748 12.66 25.84 -3.73
N GLN A 749 12.66 25.32 -2.51
CA GLN A 749 11.55 24.54 -1.94
C GLN A 749 10.49 25.42 -1.25
N SER A 750 10.78 26.71 -1.03
CA SER A 750 9.94 27.65 -0.29
C SER A 750 8.87 28.30 -1.16
N GLY A 751 7.75 28.68 -0.54
CA GLY A 751 6.75 29.57 -1.15
C GLY A 751 5.86 28.91 -2.20
N ALA A 752 6.11 27.65 -2.56
CA ALA A 752 5.19 26.88 -3.37
C ALA A 752 3.91 26.58 -2.58
N GLU A 753 2.77 26.97 -3.12
CA GLU A 753 1.47 26.59 -2.59
C GLU A 753 1.33 25.06 -2.68
N ARG A 754 1.29 24.40 -1.53
CA ARG A 754 0.97 22.98 -1.45
C ARG A 754 -0.53 22.90 -1.24
N PRO A 755 -1.33 22.47 -2.23
CA PRO A 755 -2.76 22.34 -2.05
C PRO A 755 -3.02 21.44 -0.84
N ILE A 756 -3.88 21.88 0.06
CA ILE A 756 -4.19 21.12 1.26
C ILE A 756 -4.85 19.81 0.79
N PRO A 757 -4.31 18.64 1.17
CA PRO A 757 -4.89 17.38 0.75
C PRO A 757 -6.31 17.28 1.30
N GLN A 758 -7.27 17.10 0.40
CA GLN A 758 -8.64 16.79 0.77
C GLN A 758 -8.72 15.32 1.12
N MET A 759 -9.18 15.01 2.33
CA MET A 759 -9.51 13.63 2.69
C MET A 759 -10.88 13.32 2.09
N LYS A 760 -10.87 12.68 0.92
CA LYS A 760 -12.07 12.30 0.19
C LYS A 760 -12.65 10.99 0.74
N PHE A 761 -13.96 10.98 0.92
CA PHE A 761 -14.77 9.83 1.30
C PHE A 761 -15.97 9.80 0.35
N GLY A 762 -15.83 9.06 -0.75
CA GLY A 762 -16.81 9.11 -1.84
C GLY A 762 -16.94 10.51 -2.44
N SER A 763 -18.17 11.01 -2.56
CA SER A 763 -18.46 12.38 -3.01
C SER A 763 -18.14 13.48 -2.00
N SER A 764 -17.81 13.13 -0.76
CA SER A 764 -17.64 14.09 0.33
C SER A 764 -16.16 14.25 0.71
N ALA A 765 -15.80 15.39 1.29
CA ALA A 765 -14.42 15.69 1.63
C ALA A 765 -14.29 16.46 2.96
N LEU A 766 -13.22 16.15 3.69
CA LEU A 766 -12.74 16.96 4.81
C LEU A 766 -11.52 17.78 4.35
N THR A 767 -11.45 19.02 4.80
CA THR A 767 -10.31 19.92 4.55
C THR A 767 -9.62 20.26 5.87
N LEU A 768 -8.31 20.52 5.81
CA LEU A 768 -7.54 20.96 6.97
C LEU A 768 -8.08 22.33 7.42
N GLU A 769 -8.43 22.45 8.69
CA GLU A 769 -8.86 23.71 9.30
C GLU A 769 -7.74 24.36 10.09
N SER A 770 -6.97 23.54 10.81
CA SER A 770 -5.87 24.00 11.63
C SER A 770 -4.80 22.93 11.80
N PHE A 771 -3.61 23.39 12.13
CA PHE A 771 -2.45 22.58 12.44
C PHE A 771 -1.70 23.25 13.59
N LEU A 772 -1.28 22.47 14.58
CA LEU A 772 -0.56 22.97 15.75
C LEU A 772 0.47 21.94 16.21
N ILE A 773 1.54 22.40 16.85
CA ILE A 773 2.47 21.54 17.59
C ILE A 773 2.44 21.95 19.05
N GLN A 774 2.09 21.03 19.93
CA GLN A 774 2.06 21.24 21.38
C GLN A 774 2.56 19.97 22.08
N ASN A 775 3.36 20.15 23.15
CA ASN A 775 3.88 19.02 23.95
C ASN A 775 4.54 17.90 23.12
N GLN A 776 5.34 18.26 22.10
CA GLN A 776 6.00 17.31 21.19
C GLN A 776 5.04 16.46 20.33
N ILE A 777 3.81 16.94 20.15
CA ILE A 777 2.80 16.32 19.30
C ILE A 777 2.43 17.29 18.19
N ALA A 778 2.47 16.84 16.95
CA ALA A 778 1.87 17.53 15.82
C ALA A 778 0.41 17.11 15.67
N GLU A 779 -0.52 18.06 15.76
CA GLU A 779 -1.95 17.84 15.60
C GLU A 779 -2.48 18.55 14.36
N LEU A 780 -3.22 17.82 13.52
CA LEU A 780 -3.91 18.31 12.34
C LEU A 780 -5.42 18.16 12.56
N THR A 781 -6.19 19.24 12.45
CA THR A 781 -7.65 19.22 12.57
C THR A 781 -8.28 19.42 11.20
N PHE A 782 -9.18 18.53 10.81
CA PHE A 782 -9.95 18.58 9.58
C PHE A 782 -11.43 18.71 9.85
N GLY A 783 -12.10 19.54 9.06
CA GLY A 783 -13.54 19.77 9.14
C GLY A 783 -14.23 19.65 7.78
N PRO A 784 -15.57 19.55 7.78
CA PRO A 784 -16.35 19.54 6.54
C PRO A 784 -16.21 20.87 5.80
N ILE A 785 -16.25 20.82 4.48
CA ILE A 785 -16.27 22.02 3.63
C ILE A 785 -17.64 22.71 3.83
N SER A 786 -17.71 23.67 4.75
CA SER A 786 -18.91 24.45 5.00
C SER A 786 -19.17 25.43 3.85
N GLY A 787 -20.10 25.08 2.95
CA GLY A 787 -20.47 25.95 1.81
C GLY A 787 -21.40 25.33 0.76
N VAL A 788 -21.45 24.00 0.64
CA VAL A 788 -22.41 23.33 -0.25
C VAL A 788 -23.61 22.88 0.57
N LYS A 789 -24.72 23.62 0.48
CA LYS A 789 -26.01 23.12 0.98
C LYS A 789 -26.31 21.80 0.25
N SER A 790 -26.50 20.74 1.02
CA SER A 790 -27.12 19.50 0.56
C SER A 790 -28.54 19.81 0.06
N GLY A 791 -28.65 20.05 -1.24
CA GLY A 791 -29.94 20.33 -1.87
C GLY A 791 -29.84 21.13 -3.16
N GLU A 792 -29.03 20.67 -4.12
CA GLU A 792 -29.27 20.92 -5.55
C GLU A 792 -28.40 19.94 -6.36
N SER A 793 -28.85 18.68 -6.40
CA SER A 793 -28.44 17.73 -7.44
C SER A 793 -29.13 18.14 -8.74
N SER A 794 -28.44 18.86 -9.62
CA SER A 794 -28.46 18.60 -11.07
C SER A 794 -27.56 19.57 -11.83
N ALA A 795 -26.70 19.00 -12.66
CA ALA A 795 -26.00 19.60 -13.81
C ALA A 795 -24.94 20.66 -13.50
N VAL A 796 -23.66 20.26 -13.52
CA VAL A 796 -22.72 20.62 -14.60
C VAL A 796 -21.65 19.52 -14.67
N ALA A 797 -21.64 18.78 -15.76
CA ALA A 797 -20.49 17.99 -16.21
C ALA A 797 -19.96 18.71 -17.46
N SER A 798 -18.80 19.36 -17.34
CA SER A 798 -17.84 19.67 -18.42
C SER A 798 -16.89 20.78 -17.95
N GLU A 799 -15.70 20.41 -17.52
CA GLU A 799 -14.37 20.87 -18.02
C GLU A 799 -13.25 20.41 -17.08
#